data_AF-A0A1H3FDW2-F1
#
_entry.id   AF-A0A1H3FDW2-F1
#
_cell.length_a   1.000
_cell.length_b   1.000
_cell.length_c   1.000
_cell.angle_alpha   90.00
_cell.angle_beta   90.00
_cell.angle_gamma   90.00
#
_symmetry.space_group_name_H-M   'P 1'
#
loop_
_entity.id
_entity.type
_entity.pdbx_description
1 polymer ?
#
loop_
_entity_poly.entity_id
_entity_poly.type
_entity_poly.pdbx_seq_one_letter_code
_entity_poly.pdbx_strand_id
1 'polypeptide(L)'
;MGLIPENVIDEILTRADIESVVGRYVLLKRSGSNLWGLCPFHSEKTASFSVNPAKGIYKCFGCGKGGNAINFIMEIEHMNYPEAIRHLGGLYGVEVPETGFSGDNIQKEEKNRVKEILKEAAKYYYNSFNDEHIGKPARDYAAKRGLTKQTLDNFGLGYSPINGGLYEILKQKGYKDEEMLKSGIFAKSSKTNKPYDLFRGRFMFPIFDSFGTIIAFGGRALGDEKPKYINSPDSLVYNKQNHLYAMNFARKEQSKQLIVVEGYMDAIAMHSAGFKNTVAALGTSFTDSQLKLCSRYAEEVVFFFDADNAGQKAALRAIKMMMDYLKKLTGINIRIRIAKVPDGKDPDEYIKVNGADKFKEVVKNALYVEDYLLERAKNDNTDPDSGVLDRGRYQEDICQYGSWMNDDIKMSRMAGVAAPLLGATQQAVMSQMQRYSENEDKKLELTNSRALERERREELSKRNSAEVISEDPGTVEEVPAAEREYKKVNDSATKEEIALFAYALSLGSALSDKKIVEKTDIIRPDDFNGDTIKELVRIFLNIFDGKNETLFAKMSDYFSRLTINGMPAEDVMLRAVEIADKSSNVTVKRDMYLALLFKVRTSIIEREEERLMNMRAAASGQDKAKIDEMLRRLSDYKLSLRNKIGEL
;
A
#
# COMPACT_ATOMS: atom_id res chain seq x y z
N MET A 1 -31.33 18.34 19.09
CA MET A 1 -31.42 17.46 17.91
C MET A 1 -31.71 18.35 16.71
N GLY A 2 -30.80 18.44 15.73
CA GLY A 2 -31.08 19.16 14.49
C GLY A 2 -31.52 18.15 13.43
N LEU A 3 -32.82 17.94 13.27
CA LEU A 3 -33.34 17.07 12.21
C LEU A 3 -33.13 17.76 10.85
N ILE A 4 -32.62 17.00 9.87
CA ILE A 4 -32.75 17.41 8.46
C ILE A 4 -34.26 17.46 8.18
N PRO A 5 -34.81 18.56 7.64
CA PRO A 5 -36.24 18.67 7.42
C PRO A 5 -36.76 17.52 6.55
N GLU A 6 -37.85 16.87 6.94
CA GLU A 6 -38.41 15.72 6.22
C GLU A 6 -38.70 16.06 4.75
N ASN A 7 -39.16 17.28 4.47
CA ASN A 7 -39.40 17.76 3.12
C ASN A 7 -38.13 17.76 2.22
N VAL A 8 -36.94 17.96 2.80
CA VAL A 8 -35.66 17.89 2.06
C VAL A 8 -35.30 16.44 1.76
N ILE A 9 -35.56 15.53 2.70
CA ILE A 9 -35.33 14.09 2.53
C ILE A 9 -36.26 13.54 1.44
N ASP A 10 -37.54 13.93 1.47
CA ASP A 10 -38.53 13.54 0.47
C ASP A 10 -38.19 14.09 -0.91
N GLU A 11 -37.74 15.35 -1.00
CA GLU A 11 -37.29 15.94 -2.27
C GLU A 11 -36.08 15.17 -2.84
N ILE A 12 -35.12 14.80 -2.00
CA ILE A 12 -33.97 13.99 -2.39
C ILE A 12 -34.41 12.62 -2.88
N LEU A 13 -35.28 11.91 -2.16
CA LEU A 13 -35.76 10.59 -2.56
C LEU A 13 -36.62 10.64 -3.83
N THR A 14 -37.28 11.76 -4.10
CA THR A 14 -38.06 11.99 -5.32
C THR A 14 -37.14 12.18 -6.53
N ARG A 15 -36.04 12.94 -6.38
CA ARG A 15 -35.10 13.20 -7.48
C ARG A 15 -34.08 12.06 -7.68
N ALA A 16 -33.65 11.44 -6.59
CA ALA A 16 -32.70 10.35 -6.58
C ALA A 16 -33.41 9.02 -6.77
N ASP A 17 -33.92 8.78 -7.98
CA ASP A 17 -34.63 7.54 -8.27
C ASP A 17 -33.74 6.31 -7.99
N ILE A 18 -34.32 5.30 -7.33
CA ILE A 18 -33.56 4.14 -6.85
C ILE A 18 -32.92 3.35 -7.99
N GLU A 19 -33.53 3.33 -9.18
CA GLU A 19 -33.02 2.61 -10.34
C GLU A 19 -31.75 3.27 -10.87
N SER A 20 -31.73 4.60 -11.02
CA SER A 20 -30.52 5.32 -11.44
C SER A 20 -29.45 5.34 -10.35
N VAL A 21 -29.82 5.46 -9.07
CA VAL A 21 -28.84 5.46 -7.98
C VAL A 21 -28.15 4.10 -7.91
N VAL A 22 -28.90 3.00 -7.88
CA VAL A 22 -28.32 1.65 -7.81
C VAL A 22 -27.65 1.26 -9.12
N GLY A 23 -28.23 1.64 -10.27
CA GLY A 23 -27.72 1.30 -11.60
C GLY A 23 -26.31 1.83 -11.90
N ARG A 24 -25.84 2.83 -11.14
CA ARG A 24 -24.44 3.30 -11.18
C ARG A 24 -23.45 2.32 -10.56
N TYR A 25 -23.91 1.41 -9.70
CA TYR A 25 -23.07 0.48 -8.93
C TYR A 25 -23.30 -0.98 -9.32
N VAL A 26 -24.53 -1.33 -9.72
CA VAL A 26 -24.95 -2.70 -9.98
C VAL A 26 -25.53 -2.79 -11.37
N LEU A 27 -25.06 -3.77 -12.16
CA LEU A 27 -25.70 -4.09 -13.43
C LEU A 27 -27.06 -4.77 -13.16
N LEU A 28 -28.13 -4.07 -13.49
CA LEU A 28 -29.50 -4.50 -13.25
C LEU A 28 -30.15 -4.98 -14.55
N LYS A 29 -30.84 -6.13 -14.50
CA LYS A 29 -31.68 -6.66 -15.59
C LYS A 29 -33.15 -6.64 -15.17
N ARG A 30 -34.01 -6.11 -16.03
CA ARG A 30 -35.44 -6.02 -15.75
C ARG A 30 -36.11 -7.40 -15.87
N SER A 31 -36.87 -7.80 -14.85
CA SER A 31 -37.66 -9.03 -14.84
C SER A 31 -38.96 -8.79 -14.08
N GLY A 32 -40.07 -8.73 -14.82
CA GLY A 32 -41.36 -8.30 -14.30
C GLY A 32 -41.33 -6.83 -13.87
N SER A 33 -41.89 -6.53 -12.69
CA SER A 33 -41.94 -5.19 -12.10
C SER A 33 -40.68 -4.77 -11.34
N ASN A 34 -39.72 -5.68 -11.17
CA ASN A 34 -38.45 -5.43 -10.47
C ASN A 34 -37.26 -5.51 -11.45
N LEU A 35 -36.13 -4.97 -11.02
CA LEU A 35 -34.83 -5.22 -11.63
C LEU A 35 -33.98 -6.09 -10.71
N TRP A 36 -33.15 -6.93 -11.31
CA TRP A 36 -32.36 -7.93 -10.62
C TRP A 36 -30.89 -7.83 -10.97
N GLY A 37 -30.02 -8.03 -9.98
CA GLY A 37 -28.57 -8.05 -10.13
C GLY A 37 -27.90 -8.91 -9.05
N LEU A 38 -26.57 -9.00 -9.13
CA LEU A 38 -25.77 -9.54 -8.03
C LEU A 38 -25.69 -8.50 -6.92
N CYS A 39 -25.74 -8.95 -5.67
CA CYS A 39 -25.67 -8.07 -4.53
C CYS A 39 -24.27 -7.43 -4.39
N PRO A 40 -24.17 -6.10 -4.25
CA PRO A 40 -22.88 -5.45 -4.07
C PRO A 40 -22.35 -5.55 -2.62
N PHE A 41 -23.15 -6.08 -1.68
CA PHE A 41 -22.83 -6.11 -0.25
C PHE A 41 -22.32 -7.45 0.25
N HIS A 42 -22.41 -8.50 -0.57
CA HIS A 42 -21.90 -9.83 -0.24
C HIS A 42 -21.65 -10.63 -1.52
N SER A 43 -20.69 -11.55 -1.47
CA SER A 43 -20.32 -12.36 -2.63
C SER A 43 -21.32 -13.48 -2.88
N GLU A 44 -21.91 -13.52 -4.08
CA GLU A 44 -22.84 -14.56 -4.52
C GLU A 44 -22.69 -14.86 -6.02
N LYS A 45 -23.12 -16.06 -6.43
CA LYS A 45 -23.08 -16.50 -7.85
C LYS A 45 -24.43 -16.33 -8.56
N THR A 46 -25.52 -16.22 -7.81
CA THR A 46 -26.89 -16.11 -8.34
C THR A 46 -27.45 -14.75 -7.93
N ALA A 47 -28.13 -14.07 -8.86
CA ALA A 47 -28.73 -12.77 -8.57
C ALA A 47 -29.78 -12.85 -7.45
N SER A 48 -29.48 -12.26 -6.28
CA SER A 48 -30.45 -12.13 -5.19
C SER A 48 -30.81 -10.68 -4.88
N PHE A 49 -30.22 -9.72 -5.59
CA PHE A 49 -30.44 -8.30 -5.38
C PHE A 49 -31.57 -7.78 -6.26
N SER A 50 -32.65 -7.34 -5.64
CA SER A 50 -33.85 -6.83 -6.31
C SER A 50 -34.03 -5.34 -6.05
N VAL A 51 -34.34 -4.58 -7.10
CA VAL A 51 -34.71 -3.17 -7.04
C VAL A 51 -36.13 -3.03 -7.56
N ASN A 52 -36.99 -2.36 -6.80
CA ASN A 52 -38.34 -2.02 -7.22
C ASN A 52 -38.45 -0.51 -7.42
N PRO A 53 -38.44 -0.02 -8.68
CA PRO A 53 -38.49 1.42 -8.96
C PRO A 53 -39.79 2.06 -8.48
N ALA A 54 -40.93 1.39 -8.67
CA ALA A 54 -42.24 1.91 -8.29
C ALA A 54 -42.38 2.12 -6.77
N LYS A 55 -41.69 1.31 -5.98
CA LYS A 55 -41.65 1.43 -4.51
C LYS A 55 -40.46 2.23 -3.99
N GLY A 56 -39.50 2.62 -4.85
CA GLY A 56 -38.31 3.36 -4.44
C GLY A 56 -37.35 2.60 -3.52
N ILE A 57 -37.37 1.26 -3.54
CA ILE A 57 -36.61 0.42 -2.59
C ILE A 57 -35.77 -0.66 -3.28
N TYR A 58 -34.75 -1.12 -2.58
CA TYR A 58 -34.01 -2.34 -2.89
C TYR A 58 -34.10 -3.36 -1.76
N LYS A 59 -33.91 -4.63 -2.10
CA LYS A 59 -33.76 -5.73 -1.15
C LYS A 59 -32.86 -6.80 -1.73
N CYS A 60 -31.87 -7.23 -0.95
CA CYS A 60 -31.11 -8.43 -1.20
C CYS A 60 -31.74 -9.61 -0.45
N PHE A 61 -32.08 -10.67 -1.16
CA PHE A 61 -32.63 -11.90 -0.59
C PHE A 61 -31.55 -12.85 -0.05
N GLY A 62 -30.28 -12.64 -0.40
CA GLY A 62 -29.15 -13.41 0.15
C GLY A 62 -28.71 -12.90 1.53
N CYS A 63 -28.30 -11.63 1.63
CA CYS A 63 -27.78 -11.04 2.87
C CYS A 63 -28.80 -10.26 3.70
N GLY A 64 -30.04 -10.10 3.21
CA GLY A 64 -31.11 -9.43 3.94
C GLY A 64 -31.04 -7.89 3.96
N LYS A 65 -29.98 -7.26 3.47
CA LYS A 65 -29.89 -5.79 3.36
C LYS A 65 -30.98 -5.24 2.43
N GLY A 66 -31.55 -4.09 2.80
CA GLY A 66 -32.62 -3.45 2.03
C GLY A 66 -32.92 -2.05 2.56
N GLY A 67 -33.53 -1.21 1.72
CA GLY A 67 -33.87 0.16 2.06
C GLY A 67 -34.11 1.02 0.83
N ASN A 68 -34.10 2.34 1.01
CA ASN A 68 -34.22 3.31 -0.09
C ASN A 68 -32.84 3.74 -0.62
N ALA A 69 -32.81 4.76 -1.49
CA ALA A 69 -31.59 5.26 -2.12
C ALA A 69 -30.56 5.76 -1.09
N ILE A 70 -31.01 6.38 0.00
CA ILE A 70 -30.15 6.85 1.09
C ILE A 70 -29.50 5.65 1.78
N ASN A 71 -30.30 4.63 2.15
CA ASN A 71 -29.76 3.43 2.80
C ASN A 71 -28.76 2.68 1.89
N PHE A 72 -29.02 2.65 0.58
CA PHE A 72 -28.10 2.03 -0.38
C PHE A 72 -26.75 2.75 -0.37
N ILE A 73 -26.75 4.07 -0.45
CA ILE A 73 -25.54 4.90 -0.42
C ILE A 73 -24.80 4.79 0.91
N MET A 74 -25.52 4.79 2.04
CA MET A 74 -24.91 4.57 3.35
C MET A 74 -24.10 3.28 3.39
N GLU A 75 -24.69 2.18 2.91
CA GLU A 75 -24.07 0.86 2.94
C GLU A 75 -22.90 0.74 1.94
N ILE A 76 -23.05 1.28 0.72
CA ILE A 76 -22.07 1.07 -0.36
C ILE A 76 -20.88 2.04 -0.28
N GLU A 77 -21.09 3.25 0.25
CA GLU A 77 -20.05 4.27 0.43
C GLU A 77 -19.58 4.38 1.89
N HIS A 78 -20.09 3.54 2.79
CA HIS A 78 -19.80 3.56 4.23
C HIS A 78 -20.04 4.94 4.88
N MET A 79 -21.16 5.57 4.51
CA MET A 79 -21.55 6.89 4.99
C MET A 79 -22.59 6.78 6.11
N ASN A 80 -22.54 7.71 7.07
CA ASN A 80 -23.65 7.86 8.00
C ASN A 80 -24.86 8.53 7.33
N TYR A 81 -26.04 8.44 7.94
CA TYR A 81 -27.31 8.88 7.34
C TYR A 81 -27.29 10.36 6.88
N PRO A 82 -26.81 11.33 7.68
CA PRO A 82 -26.68 12.72 7.22
C PRO A 82 -25.68 12.91 6.07
N GLU A 83 -24.57 12.16 6.04
CA GLU A 83 -23.61 12.20 4.94
C GLU A 83 -24.21 11.68 3.64
N ALA A 84 -24.95 10.56 3.69
CA ALA A 84 -25.64 10.00 2.53
C ALA A 84 -26.71 10.97 1.98
N ILE A 85 -27.44 11.66 2.86
CA ILE A 85 -28.41 12.69 2.45
C ILE A 85 -27.71 13.86 1.76
N ARG A 86 -26.61 14.40 2.32
CA ARG A 86 -25.85 15.48 1.68
C ARG A 86 -25.22 15.04 0.36
N HIS A 87 -24.74 13.80 0.29
CA HIS A 87 -24.17 13.23 -0.91
C HIS A 87 -25.19 13.18 -2.04
N LEU A 88 -26.38 12.63 -1.78
CA LEU A 88 -27.48 12.61 -2.74
C LEU A 88 -28.00 14.02 -3.04
N GLY A 89 -28.12 14.90 -2.04
CA GLY A 89 -28.50 16.29 -2.25
C GLY A 89 -27.57 17.03 -3.20
N GLY A 90 -26.25 16.87 -3.03
CA GLY A 90 -25.25 17.45 -3.94
C GLY A 90 -25.29 16.88 -5.36
N LEU A 91 -25.61 15.58 -5.51
CA LEU A 91 -25.73 14.94 -6.82
C LEU A 91 -26.99 15.36 -7.59
N TYR A 92 -28.09 15.61 -6.87
CA TYR A 92 -29.40 15.89 -7.45
C TYR A 92 -29.86 17.35 -7.26
N GLY A 93 -28.93 18.23 -6.85
CA GLY A 93 -29.15 19.67 -6.74
C GLY A 93 -30.20 20.06 -5.69
N VAL A 94 -30.22 19.37 -4.54
CA VAL A 94 -31.06 19.69 -3.38
C VAL A 94 -30.16 20.21 -2.26
N GLU A 95 -30.45 21.42 -1.77
CA GLU A 95 -29.72 22.00 -0.65
C GLU A 95 -30.10 21.32 0.66
N VAL A 96 -29.10 20.84 1.41
CA VAL A 96 -29.29 20.14 2.69
C VAL A 96 -28.74 21.00 3.83
N PRO A 97 -29.58 21.43 4.80
CA PRO A 97 -29.14 22.24 5.92
C PRO A 97 -28.07 21.56 6.80
N GLU A 98 -27.07 22.32 7.25
CA GLU A 98 -26.02 21.83 8.13
C GLU A 98 -26.43 21.87 9.61
N THR A 99 -27.25 20.91 10.07
CA THR A 99 -27.47 20.72 11.52
C THR A 99 -27.14 19.29 11.97
N GLY A 100 -26.49 19.17 13.14
CA GLY A 100 -25.58 18.07 13.51
C GLY A 100 -26.17 16.80 14.17
N PHE A 101 -25.36 15.73 14.15
CA PHE A 101 -25.57 14.45 14.83
C PHE A 101 -24.28 14.00 15.56
N SER A 102 -24.45 13.45 16.76
CA SER A 102 -23.49 13.44 17.86
C SER A 102 -23.08 12.02 18.33
N GLY A 103 -22.75 11.13 17.39
CA GLY A 103 -22.12 9.82 17.68
C GLY A 103 -20.63 9.76 17.27
N ASP A 104 -20.29 10.42 16.16
CA ASP A 104 -18.92 10.64 15.63
C ASP A 104 -18.34 12.00 16.07
N ASN A 105 -18.93 12.65 17.07
CA ASN A 105 -18.82 14.10 17.27
C ASN A 105 -17.37 14.56 17.51
N ILE A 106 -16.60 13.80 18.30
CA ILE A 106 -15.20 14.15 18.60
C ILE A 106 -14.34 14.05 17.34
N GLN A 107 -14.41 12.94 16.59
CA GLN A 107 -13.58 12.78 15.39
C GLN A 107 -14.00 13.74 14.27
N LYS A 108 -15.29 14.08 14.18
CA LYS A 108 -15.80 15.08 13.25
C LYS A 108 -15.37 16.50 13.63
N GLU A 109 -15.44 16.85 14.91
CA GLU A 109 -14.93 18.12 15.45
C GLU A 109 -13.42 18.25 15.20
N GLU A 110 -12.66 17.18 15.44
CA GLU A 110 -11.22 17.14 15.13
C GLU A 110 -10.95 17.33 13.63
N LYS A 111 -11.68 16.62 12.75
CA LYS A 111 -11.58 16.80 11.30
C LYS A 111 -11.92 18.23 10.88
N ASN A 112 -12.97 18.82 11.44
CA ASN A 112 -13.35 20.20 11.16
C ASN A 112 -12.27 21.18 11.63
N ARG A 113 -11.72 20.97 12.83
CA ARG A 113 -10.64 21.79 13.37
C ARG A 113 -9.38 21.72 12.50
N VAL A 114 -9.04 20.54 12.01
CA VAL A 114 -7.94 20.37 11.04
C VAL A 114 -8.23 21.10 9.73
N LYS A 115 -9.46 21.02 9.19
CA LYS A 115 -9.84 21.76 7.98
C LYS A 115 -9.76 23.28 8.17
N GLU A 116 -10.15 23.79 9.34
CA GLU A 116 -10.00 25.21 9.69
C GLU A 116 -8.52 25.64 9.69
N ILE A 117 -7.64 24.85 10.32
CA ILE A 117 -6.18 25.08 10.30
C ILE A 117 -5.66 25.15 8.87
N LEU A 118 -6.05 24.18 8.02
CA LEU A 118 -5.61 24.13 6.62
C LEU A 118 -6.12 25.31 5.81
N LYS A 119 -7.35 25.77 6.06
CA LYS A 119 -7.91 26.98 5.44
C LYS A 119 -7.14 28.23 5.86
N GLU A 120 -6.81 28.37 7.14
CA GLU A 120 -6.01 29.49 7.63
C GLU A 120 -4.57 29.45 7.09
N ALA A 121 -3.99 28.25 6.97
CA ALA A 121 -2.70 28.04 6.34
C ALA A 121 -2.71 28.45 4.86
N ALA A 122 -3.74 28.09 4.09
CA ALA A 122 -3.86 28.50 2.69
C ALA A 122 -3.90 30.02 2.55
N LYS A 123 -4.67 30.73 3.40
CA LYS A 123 -4.68 32.19 3.43
C LYS A 123 -3.30 32.76 3.74
N TYR A 124 -2.63 32.20 4.74
CA TYR A 124 -1.27 32.62 5.10
C TYR A 124 -0.29 32.46 3.95
N TYR A 125 -0.28 31.29 3.28
CA TYR A 125 0.61 31.04 2.16
C TYR A 125 0.30 31.90 0.95
N TYR A 126 -0.98 32.12 0.64
CA TYR A 126 -1.40 33.01 -0.44
C TYR A 126 -1.00 34.47 -0.17
N ASN A 127 -1.21 34.96 1.07
CA ASN A 127 -0.79 36.31 1.45
C ASN A 127 0.73 36.45 1.43
N SER A 128 1.47 35.45 1.91
CA SER A 128 2.94 35.43 1.88
C SER A 128 3.49 35.45 0.45
N PHE A 129 2.79 34.83 -0.50
CA PHE A 129 3.14 34.89 -1.92
C PHE A 129 2.95 36.29 -2.51
N ASN A 130 1.88 36.98 -2.12
CA ASN A 130 1.54 38.32 -2.61
C ASN A 130 2.31 39.45 -1.92
N ASP A 131 2.90 39.19 -0.74
CA ASP A 131 3.75 40.17 -0.04
C ASP A 131 4.97 40.58 -0.87
N GLU A 132 5.22 41.88 -0.99
CA GLU A 132 6.23 42.44 -1.90
C GLU A 132 7.64 41.91 -1.61
N HIS A 133 8.01 41.74 -0.34
CA HIS A 133 9.36 41.34 0.05
C HIS A 133 9.48 39.84 0.29
N ILE A 134 8.56 39.27 1.07
CA ILE A 134 8.59 37.86 1.48
C ILE A 134 8.33 36.96 0.28
N GLY A 135 7.36 37.31 -0.57
CA GLY A 135 6.93 36.46 -1.69
C GLY A 135 7.84 36.47 -2.91
N LYS A 136 8.87 37.33 -2.95
CA LYS A 136 9.73 37.50 -4.12
C LYS A 136 10.31 36.20 -4.68
N PRO A 137 10.91 35.28 -3.88
CA PRO A 137 11.45 34.03 -4.40
C PRO A 137 10.40 33.16 -5.11
N ALA A 138 9.18 33.13 -4.58
CA ALA A 138 8.08 32.36 -5.14
C ALA A 138 7.52 32.99 -6.42
N ARG A 139 7.43 34.33 -6.50
CA ARG A 139 7.02 35.03 -7.71
C ARG A 139 8.06 34.91 -8.83
N ASP A 140 9.35 35.00 -8.50
CA ASP A 140 10.43 34.78 -9.46
C ASP A 140 10.37 33.34 -10.03
N TYR A 141 10.10 32.34 -9.17
CA TYR A 141 9.88 30.97 -9.60
C TYR A 141 8.63 30.82 -10.49
N ALA A 142 7.50 31.41 -10.09
CA ALA A 142 6.26 31.37 -10.87
C ALA A 142 6.43 31.99 -12.26
N ALA A 143 7.10 33.15 -12.33
CA ALA A 143 7.43 33.82 -13.58
C ALA A 143 8.32 32.96 -14.48
N LYS A 144 9.39 32.35 -13.92
CA LYS A 144 10.25 31.41 -14.65
C LYS A 144 9.49 30.20 -15.20
N ARG A 145 8.42 29.78 -14.52
CA ARG A 145 7.54 28.69 -14.96
C ARG A 145 6.42 29.14 -15.90
N GLY A 146 6.28 30.43 -16.18
CA GLY A 146 5.23 30.98 -17.04
C GLY A 146 3.83 30.91 -16.43
N LEU A 147 3.72 30.86 -15.09
CA LEU A 147 2.43 30.81 -14.42
C LEU A 147 1.76 32.20 -14.44
N THR A 148 0.56 32.27 -15.00
CA THR A 148 -0.22 33.51 -15.02
C THR A 148 -0.83 33.81 -13.66
N LYS A 149 -1.18 35.07 -13.41
CA LYS A 149 -1.93 35.45 -12.19
C LYS A 149 -3.23 34.64 -12.05
N GLN A 150 -3.97 34.47 -13.14
CA GLN A 150 -5.19 33.66 -13.15
C GLN A 150 -4.93 32.20 -12.74
N THR A 151 -3.85 31.60 -13.24
CA THR A 151 -3.45 30.24 -12.84
C THR A 151 -3.10 30.17 -11.36
N LEU A 152 -2.31 31.13 -10.86
CA LEU A 152 -1.93 31.23 -9.45
C LEU A 152 -3.17 31.34 -8.55
N ASP A 153 -4.11 32.22 -8.89
CA ASP A 153 -5.34 32.46 -8.15
C ASP A 153 -6.29 31.24 -8.19
N ASN A 154 -6.51 30.66 -9.38
CA ASN A 154 -7.41 29.51 -9.55
C ASN A 154 -6.98 28.30 -8.73
N PHE A 155 -5.68 28.01 -8.68
CA PHE A 155 -5.13 26.89 -7.92
C PHE A 155 -4.80 27.23 -6.46
N GLY A 156 -4.98 28.49 -6.05
CA GLY A 156 -4.64 28.96 -4.71
C GLY A 156 -3.16 28.82 -4.36
N LEU A 157 -2.28 28.95 -5.36
CA LEU A 157 -0.84 28.75 -5.17
C LEU A 157 -0.28 29.80 -4.21
N GLY A 158 0.68 29.38 -3.38
CA GLY A 158 1.18 30.21 -2.28
C GLY A 158 2.67 30.05 -2.04
N TYR A 159 3.16 30.68 -0.96
CA TYR A 159 4.53 30.59 -0.52
C TYR A 159 4.60 30.39 0.99
N SER A 160 5.41 29.44 1.42
CA SER A 160 5.76 29.25 2.83
C SER A 160 7.15 29.83 3.08
N PRO A 161 7.26 30.92 3.87
CA PRO A 161 8.54 31.58 4.11
C PRO A 161 9.57 30.67 4.77
N ILE A 162 10.86 30.88 4.46
CA ILE A 162 11.95 30.06 5.03
C ILE A 162 12.05 30.16 6.55
N ASN A 163 11.70 31.33 7.10
CA ASN A 163 11.69 31.57 8.55
C ASN A 163 10.42 31.01 9.24
N GLY A 164 9.49 30.40 8.49
CA GLY A 164 8.19 29.96 8.99
C GLY A 164 7.28 31.14 9.32
N GLY A 165 6.47 31.00 10.36
CA GLY A 165 5.57 32.03 10.90
C GLY A 165 4.13 31.57 11.05
N LEU A 166 3.76 30.45 10.42
CA LEU A 166 2.40 29.92 10.51
C LEU A 166 2.07 29.43 11.93
N TYR A 167 3.03 28.79 12.61
CA TYR A 167 2.86 28.34 14.00
C TYR A 167 2.35 29.48 14.89
N GLU A 168 3.05 30.61 14.92
CA GLU A 168 2.73 31.74 15.80
C GLU A 168 1.35 32.34 15.47
N ILE A 169 1.02 32.45 14.18
CA ILE A 169 -0.28 32.95 13.73
C ILE A 169 -1.41 32.03 14.21
N LEU A 170 -1.25 30.72 14.08
CA LEU A 170 -2.26 29.76 14.53
C LEU A 170 -2.34 29.71 16.07
N LYS A 171 -1.22 29.83 16.78
CA LYS A 171 -1.22 29.96 18.24
C LYS A 171 -2.01 31.18 18.71
N GLN A 172 -1.81 32.34 18.07
CA GLN A 172 -2.56 33.56 18.38
C GLN A 172 -4.06 33.42 18.11
N LYS A 173 -4.44 32.59 17.12
CA LYS A 173 -5.84 32.24 16.82
C LYS A 173 -6.43 31.17 17.76
N GLY A 174 -5.67 30.70 18.76
CA GLY A 174 -6.13 29.77 19.77
C GLY A 174 -6.07 28.30 19.37
N TYR A 175 -5.34 27.93 18.30
CA TYR A 175 -5.13 26.53 17.96
C TYR A 175 -4.12 25.86 18.90
N LYS A 176 -4.39 24.62 19.27
CA LYS A 176 -3.53 23.81 20.15
C LYS A 176 -2.43 23.11 19.35
N ASP A 177 -1.31 22.84 20.00
CA ASP A 177 -0.14 22.20 19.38
C ASP A 177 -0.48 20.82 18.80
N GLU A 178 -1.34 20.06 19.49
CA GLU A 178 -1.83 18.76 19.02
C GLU A 178 -2.71 18.86 17.76
N GLU A 179 -3.58 19.87 17.68
CA GLU A 179 -4.43 20.12 16.51
C GLU A 179 -3.57 20.46 15.29
N MET A 180 -2.54 21.29 15.50
CA MET A 180 -1.58 21.65 14.48
C MET A 180 -0.75 20.45 14.00
N LEU A 181 -0.29 19.58 14.90
CA LEU A 181 0.41 18.35 14.50
C LEU A 181 -0.51 17.40 13.71
N LYS A 182 -1.78 17.24 14.13
CA LYS A 182 -2.78 16.41 13.43
C LYS A 182 -3.10 16.90 12.02
N SER A 183 -2.85 18.17 11.71
CA SER A 183 -3.11 18.74 10.37
C SER A 183 -2.11 18.31 9.29
N GLY A 184 -0.94 17.76 9.67
CA GLY A 184 0.08 17.34 8.70
C GLY A 184 0.82 18.50 8.02
N ILE A 185 0.70 19.74 8.50
CA ILE A 185 1.50 20.87 8.01
C ILE A 185 2.56 21.36 9.03
N PHE A 186 2.64 20.68 10.17
CA PHE A 186 3.64 20.88 11.21
C PHE A 186 4.39 19.59 11.50
N ALA A 187 5.68 19.71 11.79
CA ALA A 187 6.50 18.64 12.33
C ALA A 187 6.86 18.93 13.79
N LYS A 188 7.19 17.90 14.56
CA LYS A 188 7.58 18.03 15.97
C LYS A 188 9.10 18.16 16.09
N SER A 189 9.58 19.17 16.80
CA SER A 189 11.01 19.33 17.07
C SER A 189 11.49 18.30 18.07
N SER A 190 12.54 17.53 17.74
CA SER A 190 13.16 16.61 18.70
C SER A 190 13.86 17.32 19.86
N LYS A 191 14.30 18.56 19.67
CA LYS A 191 15.02 19.35 20.69
C LYS A 191 14.09 20.06 21.67
N THR A 192 13.02 20.67 21.16
CA THR A 192 12.14 21.53 21.97
C THR A 192 10.77 20.92 22.24
N ASN A 193 10.46 19.78 21.60
CA ASN A 193 9.15 19.12 21.59
C ASN A 193 8.00 20.00 21.04
N LYS A 194 8.30 21.21 20.54
CA LYS A 194 7.32 22.14 19.97
C LYS A 194 7.06 21.85 18.48
N PRO A 195 5.84 22.09 17.99
CA PRO A 195 5.55 22.07 16.56
C PRO A 195 6.32 23.17 15.82
N TYR A 196 6.66 22.90 14.56
CA TYR A 196 7.25 23.87 13.66
C TYR A 196 6.78 23.65 12.23
N ASP A 197 6.74 24.71 11.43
CA ASP A 197 6.29 24.69 10.04
C ASP A 197 7.06 23.65 9.21
N LEU A 198 6.36 22.68 8.63
CA LEU A 198 6.96 21.62 7.81
C LEU A 198 7.49 22.14 6.47
N PHE A 199 6.81 23.13 5.88
CA PHE A 199 6.99 23.54 4.49
C PHE A 199 7.91 24.76 4.29
N ARG A 200 8.84 25.02 5.20
CA ARG A 200 9.70 26.22 5.14
C ARG A 200 10.43 26.35 3.80
N GLY A 201 10.39 27.55 3.22
CA GLY A 201 11.13 27.91 2.00
C GLY A 201 10.52 27.33 0.72
N ARG A 202 9.22 26.99 0.72
CA ARG A 202 8.60 26.23 -0.37
C ARG A 202 7.50 27.00 -1.08
N PHE A 203 7.44 26.80 -2.40
CA PHE A 203 6.27 27.13 -3.20
C PHE A 203 5.16 26.11 -2.92
N MET A 204 3.97 26.60 -2.59
CA MET A 204 2.90 25.82 -1.99
C MET A 204 1.79 25.50 -3.00
N PHE A 205 1.39 24.23 -3.01
CA PHE A 205 0.30 23.68 -3.81
C PHE A 205 -0.79 23.18 -2.86
N PRO A 206 -1.90 23.90 -2.67
CA PRO A 206 -3.02 23.39 -1.88
C PRO A 206 -3.61 22.15 -2.55
N ILE A 207 -3.85 21.10 -1.76
CA ILE A 207 -4.50 19.88 -2.22
C ILE A 207 -5.94 19.91 -1.74
N PHE A 208 -6.87 19.77 -2.69
CA PHE A 208 -8.30 19.79 -2.43
C PHE A 208 -8.89 18.38 -2.47
N ASP A 209 -9.92 18.14 -1.66
CA ASP A 209 -10.83 17.02 -1.90
C ASP A 209 -11.62 17.23 -3.20
N SER A 210 -12.39 16.24 -3.63
CA SER A 210 -13.21 16.35 -4.84
C SER A 210 -14.28 17.45 -4.74
N PHE A 211 -14.63 17.96 -3.55
CA PHE A 211 -15.61 19.04 -3.37
C PHE A 211 -14.97 20.43 -3.30
N GLY A 212 -13.64 20.53 -3.30
CA GLY A 212 -12.92 21.80 -3.22
C GLY A 212 -12.57 22.24 -1.79
N THR A 213 -12.69 21.36 -0.80
CA THR A 213 -12.18 21.61 0.56
C THR A 213 -10.67 21.38 0.58
N ILE A 214 -9.89 22.27 1.18
CA ILE A 214 -8.45 22.07 1.36
C ILE A 214 -8.24 20.99 2.42
N ILE A 215 -7.48 19.95 2.06
CA ILE A 215 -7.23 18.78 2.92
C ILE A 215 -5.73 18.54 3.19
N ALA A 216 -4.85 19.10 2.36
CA ALA A 216 -3.40 18.96 2.52
C ALA A 216 -2.64 19.99 1.68
N PHE A 217 -1.31 19.94 1.72
CA PHE A 217 -0.45 20.72 0.84
C PHE A 217 0.67 19.87 0.25
N GLY A 218 1.02 20.20 -1.00
CA GLY A 218 2.33 19.92 -1.58
C GLY A 218 3.23 21.15 -1.48
N GLY A 219 4.54 20.94 -1.39
CA GLY A 219 5.52 22.02 -1.29
C GLY A 219 6.80 21.73 -2.06
N ARG A 220 7.18 22.65 -2.96
CA ARG A 220 8.42 22.58 -3.73
C ARG A 220 9.48 23.51 -3.15
N ALA A 221 10.65 22.98 -2.83
CA ALA A 221 11.81 23.78 -2.40
C ALA A 221 12.18 24.84 -3.45
N LEU A 222 12.49 26.04 -2.98
CA LEU A 222 12.98 27.14 -3.81
C LEU A 222 14.48 27.38 -3.66
N GLY A 223 15.10 26.87 -2.58
CA GLY A 223 16.54 26.84 -2.37
C GLY A 223 17.09 25.41 -2.39
N ASP A 224 18.06 25.15 -1.53
CA ASP A 224 18.78 23.87 -1.45
C ASP A 224 18.11 22.83 -0.54
N GLU A 225 16.88 23.09 -0.07
CA GLU A 225 16.18 22.20 0.84
C GLU A 225 15.83 20.87 0.16
N LYS A 226 16.24 19.76 0.80
CA LYS A 226 15.88 18.40 0.36
C LYS A 226 14.75 17.81 1.21
N PRO A 227 13.84 17.03 0.61
CA PRO A 227 13.73 16.73 -0.83
C PRO A 227 13.08 17.88 -1.61
N LYS A 228 13.23 17.86 -2.95
CA LYS A 228 12.74 18.90 -3.87
C LYS A 228 11.23 19.13 -3.77
N TYR A 229 10.46 18.06 -3.63
CA TYR A 229 9.02 18.10 -3.34
C TYR A 229 8.73 17.31 -2.07
N ILE A 230 7.85 17.86 -1.23
CA ILE A 230 7.24 17.16 -0.11
C ILE A 230 5.73 17.33 -0.18
N ASN A 231 5.01 16.35 0.35
CA ASN A 231 3.57 16.44 0.58
C ASN A 231 3.32 16.35 2.08
N SER A 232 2.16 16.86 2.52
CA SER A 232 1.66 16.55 3.85
C SER A 232 1.67 15.02 4.04
N PRO A 233 2.02 14.53 5.24
CA PRO A 233 1.78 13.14 5.59
C PRO A 233 0.28 12.88 5.64
N ASP A 234 -0.10 11.59 5.67
CA ASP A 234 -1.50 11.22 5.87
C ASP A 234 -2.01 11.77 7.22
N SER A 235 -3.28 12.19 7.21
CA SER A 235 -3.93 12.85 8.32
C SER A 235 -5.39 12.41 8.42
N LEU A 236 -6.12 12.93 9.43
CA LEU A 236 -7.55 12.65 9.59
C LEU A 236 -8.41 13.07 8.38
N VAL A 237 -7.94 14.00 7.56
CA VAL A 237 -8.69 14.56 6.43
C VAL A 237 -8.03 14.29 5.08
N TYR A 238 -6.84 13.71 5.06
CA TYR A 238 -6.07 13.48 3.85
C TYR A 238 -5.39 12.11 3.88
N ASN A 239 -5.62 11.34 2.81
CA ASN A 239 -4.88 10.12 2.54
C ASN A 239 -4.37 10.20 1.10
N LYS A 240 -3.05 10.19 0.94
CA LYS A 240 -2.39 10.36 -0.35
C LYS A 240 -2.83 9.32 -1.39
N GLN A 241 -3.03 8.07 -0.96
CA GLN A 241 -3.42 6.96 -1.83
C GLN A 241 -4.86 7.05 -2.33
N ASN A 242 -5.69 7.92 -1.76
CA ASN A 242 -7.11 8.04 -2.09
C ASN A 242 -7.47 9.35 -2.81
N HIS A 243 -6.48 10.22 -3.04
CA HIS A 243 -6.71 11.53 -3.61
C HIS A 243 -5.84 11.76 -4.84
N LEU A 244 -6.35 12.58 -5.75
CA LEU A 244 -5.65 13.06 -6.94
C LEU A 244 -5.68 14.58 -6.93
N TYR A 245 -4.55 15.20 -7.27
CA TYR A 245 -4.48 16.64 -7.41
C TYR A 245 -5.39 17.10 -8.57
N ALA A 246 -5.98 18.30 -8.42
CA ALA A 246 -6.88 18.93 -9.39
C ALA A 246 -8.21 18.18 -9.67
N MET A 247 -8.55 17.13 -8.91
CA MET A 247 -9.81 16.40 -9.07
C MET A 247 -11.04 17.30 -8.87
N ASN A 248 -10.96 18.29 -7.97
CA ASN A 248 -11.99 19.31 -7.74
C ASN A 248 -12.31 20.15 -8.98
N PHE A 249 -11.33 20.33 -9.87
CA PHE A 249 -11.50 21.03 -11.14
C PHE A 249 -11.98 20.05 -12.21
N ALA A 250 -11.31 18.90 -12.35
CA ALA A 250 -11.59 17.92 -13.39
C ALA A 250 -13.03 17.40 -13.36
N ARG A 251 -13.60 17.18 -12.18
CA ARG A 251 -15.00 16.74 -12.05
C ARG A 251 -16.02 17.75 -12.58
N LYS A 252 -15.68 19.04 -12.67
CA LYS A 252 -16.62 20.10 -13.06
C LYS A 252 -16.81 20.16 -14.58
N GLU A 253 -15.85 19.64 -15.33
CA GLU A 253 -15.88 19.64 -16.80
C GLU A 253 -16.91 18.66 -17.37
N GLN A 254 -17.51 17.78 -16.56
CA GLN A 254 -18.46 16.74 -16.98
C GLN A 254 -17.94 15.86 -18.14
N SER A 255 -16.62 15.85 -18.37
CA SER A 255 -15.96 15.00 -19.33
C SER A 255 -16.05 13.55 -18.88
N LYS A 256 -16.37 12.64 -19.82
CA LYS A 256 -16.30 11.19 -19.60
C LYS A 256 -14.87 10.64 -19.64
N GLN A 257 -13.87 11.49 -19.84
CA GLN A 257 -12.46 11.15 -19.89
C GLN A 257 -11.69 11.96 -18.85
N LEU A 258 -10.81 11.31 -18.08
CA LEU A 258 -9.79 11.94 -17.25
C LEU A 258 -8.40 11.74 -17.85
N ILE A 259 -7.54 12.74 -17.71
CA ILE A 259 -6.12 12.64 -18.06
C ILE A 259 -5.31 12.57 -16.77
N VAL A 260 -4.47 11.55 -16.61
CA VAL A 260 -3.61 11.38 -15.43
C VAL A 260 -2.16 11.67 -15.80
N VAL A 261 -1.55 12.60 -15.05
CA VAL A 261 -0.14 12.99 -15.16
C VAL A 261 0.58 12.76 -13.82
N GLU A 262 1.91 12.88 -13.80
CA GLU A 262 2.71 12.53 -12.62
C GLU A 262 2.76 13.64 -11.56
N GLY A 263 2.85 14.91 -11.96
CA GLY A 263 3.14 16.02 -11.05
C GLY A 263 2.12 17.15 -11.02
N TYR A 264 2.20 17.97 -9.96
CA TYR A 264 1.40 19.18 -9.79
C TYR A 264 1.54 20.15 -10.96
N MET A 265 2.78 20.37 -11.40
CA MET A 265 3.08 21.35 -12.45
C MET A 265 2.50 20.89 -13.79
N ASP A 266 2.52 19.59 -14.07
CA ASP A 266 1.97 19.03 -15.31
C ASP A 266 0.46 19.21 -15.31
N ALA A 267 -0.23 18.92 -14.21
CA ALA A 267 -1.66 19.19 -14.09
C ALA A 267 -1.97 20.68 -14.25
N ILE A 268 -1.22 21.57 -13.61
CA ILE A 268 -1.44 23.03 -13.72
C ILE A 268 -1.21 23.52 -15.16
N ALA A 269 -0.16 23.03 -15.83
CA ALA A 269 0.15 23.37 -17.21
C ALA A 269 -0.97 22.89 -18.16
N MET A 270 -1.41 21.65 -17.99
CA MET A 270 -2.51 21.05 -18.76
C MET A 270 -3.82 21.84 -18.60
N HIS A 271 -4.17 22.21 -17.37
CA HIS A 271 -5.33 23.06 -17.10
C HIS A 271 -5.20 24.44 -17.75
N SER A 272 -4.01 25.04 -17.69
CA SER A 272 -3.74 26.33 -18.33
C SER A 272 -3.82 26.25 -19.86
N ALA A 273 -3.55 25.08 -20.43
CA ALA A 273 -3.70 24.78 -21.86
C ALA A 273 -5.13 24.36 -22.26
N GLY A 274 -6.08 24.36 -21.32
CA GLY A 274 -7.49 24.03 -21.57
C GLY A 274 -7.88 22.58 -21.31
N PHE A 275 -6.94 21.71 -20.93
CA PHE A 275 -7.21 20.32 -20.53
C PHE A 275 -7.61 20.26 -19.06
N LYS A 276 -8.80 20.78 -18.77
CA LYS A 276 -9.31 20.91 -17.40
C LYS A 276 -9.75 19.58 -16.78
N ASN A 277 -9.86 18.52 -17.58
CA ASN A 277 -10.10 17.14 -17.13
C ASN A 277 -8.81 16.41 -16.69
N THR A 278 -7.71 17.13 -16.46
CA THR A 278 -6.45 16.57 -16.00
C THR A 278 -6.35 16.50 -14.48
N VAL A 279 -5.79 15.41 -13.97
CA VAL A 279 -5.49 15.16 -12.56
C VAL A 279 -4.08 14.61 -12.41
N ALA A 280 -3.47 14.76 -11.22
CA ALA A 280 -2.11 14.23 -10.98
C ALA A 280 -2.03 13.34 -9.74
N ALA A 281 -1.12 12.36 -9.81
CA ALA A 281 -0.72 11.57 -8.64
C ALA A 281 0.03 12.45 -7.63
N LEU A 282 -0.11 12.12 -6.33
CA LEU A 282 0.42 12.94 -5.24
C LEU A 282 1.80 12.46 -4.77
N GLY A 283 2.77 12.36 -5.69
CA GLY A 283 4.18 12.03 -5.40
C GLY A 283 4.42 10.58 -4.97
N THR A 284 3.58 9.65 -5.42
CA THR A 284 3.71 8.20 -5.26
C THR A 284 3.29 7.51 -6.56
N SER A 285 3.61 6.21 -6.68
CA SER A 285 2.97 5.35 -7.68
C SER A 285 1.45 5.50 -7.62
N PHE A 286 0.81 5.53 -8.79
CA PHE A 286 -0.65 5.54 -8.91
C PHE A 286 -1.25 4.29 -8.25
N THR A 287 -2.39 4.43 -7.59
CA THR A 287 -3.01 3.37 -6.77
C THR A 287 -4.35 2.88 -7.33
N ASP A 288 -4.80 1.74 -6.83
CA ASP A 288 -6.12 1.17 -7.12
C ASP A 288 -7.26 2.05 -6.59
N SER A 289 -7.11 2.62 -5.39
CA SER A 289 -8.04 3.60 -4.84
C SER A 289 -8.15 4.86 -5.70
N GLN A 290 -7.05 5.32 -6.32
CA GLN A 290 -7.08 6.43 -7.28
C GLN A 290 -7.77 6.03 -8.58
N LEU A 291 -7.56 4.81 -9.09
CA LEU A 291 -8.31 4.30 -10.23
C LEU A 291 -9.82 4.22 -9.92
N LYS A 292 -10.18 3.75 -8.73
CA LYS A 292 -11.57 3.74 -8.23
C LYS A 292 -12.15 5.15 -8.14
N LEU A 293 -11.35 6.13 -7.73
CA LEU A 293 -11.78 7.52 -7.71
C LEU A 293 -12.07 8.00 -9.14
N CYS A 294 -11.19 7.71 -10.10
CA CYS A 294 -11.39 8.06 -11.50
C CYS A 294 -12.68 7.43 -12.08
N SER A 295 -12.97 6.17 -11.78
CA SER A 295 -14.16 5.47 -12.30
C SER A 295 -15.49 6.07 -11.83
N ARG A 296 -15.50 6.85 -10.75
CA ARG A 296 -16.69 7.58 -10.27
C ARG A 296 -17.04 8.78 -11.17
N TYR A 297 -16.06 9.34 -11.88
CA TYR A 297 -16.20 10.58 -12.63
C TYR A 297 -15.99 10.42 -14.13
N ALA A 298 -15.40 9.32 -14.59
CA ALA A 298 -15.09 9.09 -16.00
C ALA A 298 -15.25 7.62 -16.41
N GLU A 299 -15.54 7.43 -17.70
CA GLU A 299 -15.58 6.13 -18.37
C GLU A 299 -14.23 5.77 -19.02
N GLU A 300 -13.33 6.75 -19.15
CA GLU A 300 -12.00 6.57 -19.74
C GLU A 300 -10.94 7.33 -18.96
N VAL A 301 -9.77 6.73 -18.80
CA VAL A 301 -8.58 7.37 -18.22
C VAL A 301 -7.43 7.25 -19.18
N VAL A 302 -6.84 8.39 -19.53
CA VAL A 302 -5.65 8.49 -20.37
C VAL A 302 -4.45 8.80 -19.49
N PHE A 303 -3.50 7.87 -19.42
CA PHE A 303 -2.26 8.04 -18.66
C PHE A 303 -1.15 8.63 -19.52
N PHE A 304 -0.44 9.58 -18.94
CA PHE A 304 0.85 10.07 -19.43
C PHE A 304 1.91 9.66 -18.42
N PHE A 305 2.85 8.85 -18.88
CA PHE A 305 4.02 8.46 -18.10
C PHE A 305 5.25 9.13 -18.67
N ASP A 306 6.22 9.41 -17.82
CA ASP A 306 7.50 9.95 -18.27
C ASP A 306 8.20 8.98 -19.24
N ALA A 307 8.84 9.54 -20.26
CA ALA A 307 9.49 8.77 -21.31
C ALA A 307 10.83 8.16 -20.88
N ASP A 308 11.35 8.53 -19.71
CA ASP A 308 12.62 8.01 -19.20
C ASP A 308 12.50 6.56 -18.69
N ASN A 309 13.65 5.89 -18.51
CA ASN A 309 13.68 4.49 -18.07
C ASN A 309 12.99 4.24 -16.71
N ALA A 310 12.97 5.24 -15.81
CA ALA A 310 12.33 5.11 -14.50
C ALA A 310 10.81 5.24 -14.62
N GLY A 311 10.32 6.22 -15.39
CA GLY A 311 8.93 6.45 -15.76
C GLY A 311 8.34 5.26 -16.51
N GLN A 312 9.09 4.67 -17.42
CA GLN A 312 8.68 3.47 -18.14
C GLN A 312 8.51 2.23 -17.24
N LYS A 313 9.42 2.02 -16.27
CA LYS A 313 9.24 0.96 -15.26
C LYS A 313 8.07 1.25 -14.33
N ALA A 314 7.83 2.52 -13.98
CA ALA A 314 6.67 2.93 -13.20
C ALA A 314 5.36 2.71 -13.96
N ALA A 315 5.35 2.97 -15.27
CA ALA A 315 4.24 2.71 -16.18
C ALA A 315 3.83 1.24 -16.16
N LEU A 316 4.77 0.30 -16.33
CA LEU A 316 4.47 -1.14 -16.27
C LEU A 316 3.86 -1.56 -14.93
N ARG A 317 4.41 -1.05 -13.81
CA ARG A 317 3.86 -1.33 -12.47
C ARG A 317 2.44 -0.80 -12.32
N ALA A 318 2.19 0.43 -12.78
CA ALA A 318 0.87 1.04 -12.75
C ALA A 318 -0.11 0.25 -13.63
N ILE A 319 0.28 -0.08 -14.87
CA ILE A 319 -0.53 -0.89 -15.79
C ILE A 319 -0.89 -2.24 -15.17
N LYS A 320 0.09 -2.98 -14.65
CA LYS A 320 -0.16 -4.27 -13.99
C LYS A 320 -1.15 -4.11 -12.83
N MET A 321 -0.92 -3.15 -11.93
CA MET A 321 -1.82 -2.87 -10.81
C MET A 321 -3.24 -2.59 -11.30
N MET A 322 -3.39 -1.74 -12.31
CA MET A 322 -4.70 -1.38 -12.85
C MET A 322 -5.41 -2.58 -13.50
N MET A 323 -4.67 -3.40 -14.25
CA MET A 323 -5.23 -4.61 -14.86
C MET A 323 -5.65 -5.64 -13.80
N ASP A 324 -4.81 -5.87 -12.78
CA ASP A 324 -5.11 -6.73 -11.64
C ASP A 324 -6.34 -6.23 -10.86
N TYR A 325 -6.49 -4.91 -10.72
CA TYR A 325 -7.64 -4.28 -10.08
C TYR A 325 -8.92 -4.50 -10.89
N LEU A 326 -8.87 -4.27 -12.21
CA LEU A 326 -10.02 -4.48 -13.10
C LEU A 326 -10.43 -5.95 -13.21
N LYS A 327 -9.49 -6.89 -13.09
CA LYS A 327 -9.79 -8.34 -12.99
C LYS A 327 -10.67 -8.68 -11.80
N LYS A 328 -10.39 -8.06 -10.65
CA LYS A 328 -11.05 -8.38 -9.37
C LYS A 328 -12.44 -7.78 -9.24
N LEU A 329 -12.80 -6.80 -10.06
CA LEU A 329 -14.02 -6.01 -9.87
C LEU A 329 -15.03 -6.28 -10.97
N THR A 330 -16.17 -6.82 -10.57
CA THR A 330 -17.35 -6.89 -11.41
C THR A 330 -18.07 -5.54 -11.36
N GLY A 331 -18.31 -4.94 -12.53
CA GLY A 331 -19.17 -3.75 -12.66
C GLY A 331 -18.46 -2.39 -12.82
N ILE A 332 -17.13 -2.29 -12.65
CA ILE A 332 -16.39 -1.08 -13.03
C ILE A 332 -16.03 -1.16 -14.51
N ASN A 333 -16.69 -0.34 -15.33
CA ASN A 333 -16.43 -0.25 -16.77
C ASN A 333 -15.66 1.03 -17.08
N ILE A 334 -14.34 1.02 -16.81
CA ILE A 334 -13.44 2.12 -17.15
C ILE A 334 -12.43 1.66 -18.20
N ARG A 335 -12.31 2.43 -19.28
CA ARG A 335 -11.30 2.21 -20.32
C ARG A 335 -9.99 2.86 -19.91
N ILE A 336 -8.89 2.15 -20.08
CA ILE A 336 -7.55 2.68 -19.81
C ILE A 336 -6.83 2.82 -21.15
N ARG A 337 -6.28 4.01 -21.40
CA ARG A 337 -5.44 4.30 -22.56
C ARG A 337 -4.13 4.94 -22.11
N ILE A 338 -3.07 4.69 -22.86
CA ILE A 338 -1.73 5.22 -22.58
C ILE A 338 -1.33 6.14 -23.72
N ALA A 339 -1.15 7.42 -23.42
CA ALA A 339 -0.67 8.38 -24.39
C ALA A 339 0.85 8.31 -24.51
N LYS A 340 1.35 8.30 -25.75
CA LYS A 340 2.77 8.47 -26.05
C LYS A 340 2.99 9.88 -26.56
N VAL A 341 3.83 10.64 -25.86
CA VAL A 341 4.25 11.97 -26.33
C VAL A 341 5.41 11.77 -27.31
N PRO A 342 5.29 12.26 -28.57
CA PRO A 342 6.40 12.23 -29.53
C PRO A 342 7.65 12.91 -28.96
N ASP A 343 8.82 12.38 -29.29
CA ASP A 343 10.14 12.90 -28.90
C ASP A 343 10.45 12.88 -27.38
N GLY A 344 9.69 12.12 -26.60
CA GLY A 344 9.99 11.84 -25.19
C GLY A 344 9.81 13.02 -24.23
N LYS A 345 9.05 14.04 -24.63
CA LYS A 345 8.77 15.24 -23.82
C LYS A 345 7.66 15.00 -22.81
N ASP A 346 7.69 15.73 -21.68
CA ASP A 346 6.53 15.77 -20.78
C ASP A 346 5.36 16.55 -21.42
N PRO A 347 4.11 16.40 -20.95
CA PRO A 347 2.96 17.09 -21.51
C PRO A 347 3.09 18.63 -21.54
N ASP A 348 3.70 19.24 -20.53
CA ASP A 348 3.91 20.69 -20.44
C ASP A 348 4.85 21.17 -21.55
N GLU A 349 6.00 20.52 -21.72
CA GLU A 349 6.99 20.84 -22.74
C GLU A 349 6.43 20.60 -24.14
N TYR A 350 5.70 19.50 -24.36
CA TYR A 350 5.09 19.24 -25.65
C TYR A 350 4.09 20.34 -26.03
N ILE A 351 3.21 20.74 -25.11
CA ILE A 351 2.22 21.79 -25.37
C ILE A 351 2.91 23.12 -25.68
N LYS A 352 3.98 23.47 -24.96
CA LYS A 352 4.75 24.70 -25.22
C LYS A 352 5.35 24.76 -26.61
N VAL A 353 5.82 23.62 -27.14
CA VAL A 353 6.47 23.54 -28.45
C VAL A 353 5.46 23.39 -29.59
N ASN A 354 4.43 22.56 -29.40
CA ASN A 354 3.53 22.11 -30.47
C ASN A 354 2.14 22.73 -30.42
N GLY A 355 1.76 23.33 -29.29
CA GLY A 355 0.44 23.90 -29.05
C GLY A 355 -0.61 22.87 -28.59
N ALA A 356 -1.69 23.39 -28.00
CA ALA A 356 -2.77 22.57 -27.43
C ALA A 356 -3.50 21.72 -28.48
N ASP A 357 -3.67 22.21 -29.70
CA ASP A 357 -4.41 21.46 -30.73
C ASP A 357 -3.68 20.20 -31.18
N LYS A 358 -2.35 20.25 -31.32
CA LYS A 358 -1.56 19.04 -31.58
C LYS A 358 -1.60 18.07 -30.39
N PHE A 359 -1.61 18.59 -29.17
CA PHE A 359 -1.72 17.75 -27.98
C PHE A 359 -3.10 17.06 -27.86
N LYS A 360 -4.19 17.67 -28.34
CA LYS A 360 -5.50 16.99 -28.45
C LYS A 360 -5.41 15.74 -29.31
N GLU A 361 -4.67 15.79 -30.42
CA GLU A 361 -4.45 14.61 -31.26
C GLU A 361 -3.60 13.55 -30.54
N VAL A 362 -2.64 13.93 -29.69
CA VAL A 362 -1.90 12.98 -28.84
C VAL A 362 -2.85 12.24 -27.89
N VAL A 363 -3.74 12.96 -27.19
CA VAL A 363 -4.73 12.35 -26.28
C VAL A 363 -5.69 11.44 -27.05
N LYS A 364 -6.18 11.89 -28.21
CA LYS A 364 -7.11 11.14 -29.06
C LYS A 364 -6.49 9.86 -29.62
N ASN A 365 -5.20 9.89 -29.93
CA ASN A 365 -4.43 8.75 -30.46
C ASN A 365 -3.77 7.91 -29.34
N ALA A 366 -4.10 8.15 -28.07
CA ALA A 366 -3.61 7.33 -26.97
C ALA A 366 -3.89 5.84 -27.21
N LEU A 367 -2.93 4.96 -26.95
CA LEU A 367 -3.08 3.55 -27.28
C LEU A 367 -3.94 2.84 -26.24
N TYR A 368 -4.69 1.82 -26.64
CA TYR A 368 -5.20 0.86 -25.66
C TYR A 368 -4.03 0.17 -24.97
N VAL A 369 -4.24 -0.31 -23.74
CA VAL A 369 -3.17 -0.93 -22.93
C VAL A 369 -2.51 -2.07 -23.70
N GLU A 370 -3.30 -2.92 -24.35
CA GLU A 370 -2.78 -4.04 -25.15
C GLU A 370 -1.88 -3.59 -26.31
N ASP A 371 -2.26 -2.53 -27.03
CA ASP A 371 -1.48 -1.99 -28.15
C ASP A 371 -0.20 -1.32 -27.66
N TYR A 372 -0.28 -0.60 -26.54
CA TYR A 372 0.86 0.01 -25.89
C TYR A 372 1.90 -1.04 -25.47
N LEU A 373 1.45 -2.12 -24.82
CA LEU A 373 2.31 -3.20 -24.34
C LEU A 373 2.94 -4.00 -25.50
N LEU A 374 2.21 -4.22 -26.60
CA LEU A 374 2.74 -4.82 -27.84
C LEU A 374 3.90 -4.01 -28.42
N GLU A 375 3.67 -2.71 -28.63
CA GLU A 375 4.69 -1.82 -29.17
C GLU A 375 5.90 -1.74 -28.25
N ARG A 376 5.66 -1.67 -26.94
CA ARG A 376 6.71 -1.63 -25.94
C ARG A 376 7.55 -2.90 -25.94
N ALA A 377 6.93 -4.08 -25.87
CA ALA A 377 7.64 -5.35 -25.89
C ALA A 377 8.51 -5.47 -27.14
N LYS A 378 8.00 -5.02 -28.30
CA LYS A 378 8.77 -5.03 -29.54
C LYS A 378 9.98 -4.09 -29.45
N ASN A 379 9.77 -2.85 -29.01
CA ASN A 379 10.83 -1.85 -28.94
C ASN A 379 11.91 -2.19 -27.91
N ASP A 380 11.52 -2.65 -26.72
CA ASP A 380 12.45 -3.00 -25.63
C ASP A 380 13.34 -4.20 -25.98
N ASN A 381 12.89 -5.06 -26.90
CA ASN A 381 13.60 -6.28 -27.31
C ASN A 381 14.16 -6.21 -28.74
N THR A 382 14.05 -5.07 -29.41
CA THR A 382 14.71 -4.84 -30.71
C THR A 382 16.02 -4.11 -30.45
N ASP A 383 17.12 -4.72 -30.89
CA ASP A 383 18.42 -4.07 -30.82
C ASP A 383 18.41 -2.79 -31.68
N PRO A 384 18.71 -1.62 -31.11
CA PRO A 384 18.54 -0.34 -31.79
C PRO A 384 19.52 -0.14 -32.96
N ASP A 385 20.67 -0.83 -32.94
CA ASP A 385 21.72 -0.68 -33.97
C ASP A 385 21.48 -1.61 -35.15
N SER A 386 21.17 -2.88 -34.86
CA SER A 386 20.98 -3.93 -35.86
C SER A 386 19.53 -4.09 -36.32
N GLY A 387 18.56 -3.57 -35.56
CA GLY A 387 17.13 -3.76 -35.79
C GLY A 387 16.65 -5.20 -35.58
N VAL A 388 17.49 -6.06 -35.00
CA VAL A 388 17.18 -7.47 -34.78
C VAL A 388 16.38 -7.63 -33.50
N LEU A 389 15.24 -8.32 -33.59
CA LEU A 389 14.38 -8.64 -32.45
C LEU A 389 14.91 -9.88 -31.71
N ASP A 390 15.19 -9.74 -30.40
CA ASP A 390 15.36 -10.86 -29.49
C ASP A 390 14.00 -11.53 -29.26
N ARG A 391 13.73 -12.56 -30.07
CA ARG A 391 12.45 -13.29 -30.02
C ARG A 391 12.22 -13.99 -28.69
N GLY A 392 13.27 -14.37 -27.96
CA GLY A 392 13.15 -15.03 -26.66
C GLY A 392 12.60 -14.08 -25.60
N ARG A 393 13.25 -12.91 -25.44
CA ARG A 393 12.78 -11.90 -24.49
C ARG A 393 11.44 -11.28 -24.91
N TYR A 394 11.24 -11.06 -26.21
CA TYR A 394 9.95 -10.61 -26.72
C TYR A 394 8.82 -11.61 -26.37
N GLN A 395 9.08 -12.92 -26.47
CA GLN A 395 8.11 -13.93 -26.06
C GLN A 395 7.80 -13.83 -24.56
N GLU A 396 8.81 -13.67 -23.70
CA GLU A 396 8.63 -13.55 -22.25
C GLU A 396 7.76 -12.34 -21.90
N ASP A 397 8.06 -11.17 -22.47
CA ASP A 397 7.27 -9.95 -22.26
C ASP A 397 5.83 -10.11 -22.75
N ILE A 398 5.63 -10.67 -23.95
CA ILE A 398 4.29 -10.89 -24.50
C ILE A 398 3.48 -11.86 -23.64
N CYS A 399 4.09 -12.94 -23.16
CA CYS A 399 3.40 -13.89 -22.27
C CYS A 399 3.05 -13.24 -20.92
N GLN A 400 3.96 -12.44 -20.37
CA GLN A 400 3.74 -11.72 -19.12
C GLN A 400 2.67 -10.63 -19.28
N TYR A 401 2.70 -9.82 -20.33
CA TYR A 401 1.73 -8.76 -20.56
C TYR A 401 0.35 -9.32 -20.88
N GLY A 402 0.31 -10.41 -21.65
CA GLY A 402 -0.91 -11.16 -21.93
C GLY A 402 -1.53 -11.74 -20.66
N SER A 403 -0.74 -12.18 -19.68
CA SER A 403 -1.26 -12.71 -18.41
C SER A 403 -2.00 -11.66 -17.59
N TRP A 404 -1.80 -10.37 -17.83
CA TRP A 404 -2.51 -9.29 -17.13
C TRP A 404 -3.89 -9.00 -17.74
N MET A 405 -4.22 -9.54 -18.90
CA MET A 405 -5.52 -9.29 -19.55
C MET A 405 -6.61 -10.19 -18.97
N ASN A 406 -7.85 -9.71 -18.93
CA ASN A 406 -9.05 -10.47 -18.53
C ASN A 406 -10.01 -10.75 -19.68
N ASP A 407 -9.70 -10.22 -20.87
CA ASP A 407 -10.56 -10.25 -22.04
C ASP A 407 -9.92 -11.14 -23.11
N ASP A 408 -10.59 -12.25 -23.43
CA ASP A 408 -10.12 -13.23 -24.41
C ASP A 408 -9.93 -12.63 -25.81
N ILE A 409 -10.73 -11.62 -26.18
CA ILE A 409 -10.61 -10.93 -27.46
C ILE A 409 -9.33 -10.09 -27.47
N LYS A 410 -9.03 -9.39 -26.38
CA LYS A 410 -7.79 -8.61 -26.25
C LYS A 410 -6.55 -9.50 -26.23
N MET A 411 -6.59 -10.61 -25.48
CA MET A 411 -5.51 -11.61 -25.51
C MET A 411 -5.32 -12.20 -26.90
N SER A 412 -6.43 -12.56 -27.56
CA SER A 412 -6.40 -13.10 -28.92
C SER A 412 -5.79 -12.12 -29.91
N ARG A 413 -6.16 -10.83 -29.85
CA ARG A 413 -5.56 -9.77 -30.65
C ARG A 413 -4.06 -9.64 -30.38
N MET A 414 -3.65 -9.62 -29.11
CA MET A 414 -2.23 -9.53 -28.73
C MET A 414 -1.43 -10.71 -29.29
N ALA A 415 -1.96 -11.93 -29.14
CA ALA A 415 -1.36 -13.13 -29.71
C ALA A 415 -1.30 -13.09 -31.24
N GLY A 416 -2.33 -12.56 -31.90
CA GLY A 416 -2.39 -12.42 -33.37
C GLY A 416 -1.30 -11.50 -33.91
N VAL A 417 -1.00 -10.39 -33.22
CA VAL A 417 0.09 -9.47 -33.59
C VAL A 417 1.46 -10.07 -33.28
N ALA A 418 1.62 -10.76 -32.15
CA ALA A 418 2.91 -11.32 -31.73
C ALA A 418 3.33 -12.59 -32.49
N ALA A 419 2.37 -13.42 -32.90
CA ALA A 419 2.62 -14.72 -33.52
C ALA A 419 3.53 -14.68 -34.77
N PRO A 420 3.31 -13.78 -35.76
CA PRO A 420 4.20 -13.67 -36.91
C PRO A 420 5.64 -13.28 -36.54
N LEU A 421 5.82 -12.42 -35.53
CA LEU A 421 7.14 -11.98 -35.07
C LEU A 421 7.90 -13.10 -34.34
N LEU A 422 7.17 -13.97 -33.64
CA LEU A 422 7.70 -15.14 -32.95
C LEU A 422 7.92 -16.35 -33.86
N GLY A 423 7.33 -16.37 -35.06
CA GLY A 423 7.31 -17.55 -35.91
C GLY A 423 6.44 -18.69 -35.34
N ALA A 424 5.39 -18.33 -34.60
CA ALA A 424 4.47 -19.26 -33.94
C ALA A 424 3.04 -19.09 -34.47
N THR A 425 2.13 -20.00 -34.10
CA THR A 425 0.69 -19.80 -34.35
C THR A 425 0.08 -18.93 -33.27
N GLN A 426 -0.97 -18.17 -33.60
CA GLN A 426 -1.74 -17.39 -32.63
C GLN A 426 -2.22 -18.24 -31.45
N GLN A 427 -2.70 -19.45 -31.73
CA GLN A 427 -3.16 -20.39 -30.70
C GLN A 427 -2.03 -20.79 -29.74
N ALA A 428 -0.82 -21.06 -30.26
CA ALA A 428 0.32 -21.41 -29.42
C ALA A 428 0.70 -20.25 -28.47
N VAL A 429 0.71 -19.01 -28.98
CA VAL A 429 0.98 -17.81 -28.16
C VAL A 429 -0.11 -17.61 -27.10
N MET A 430 -1.39 -17.73 -27.47
CA MET A 430 -2.50 -17.65 -26.51
C MET A 430 -2.39 -18.70 -25.40
N SER A 431 -2.07 -19.96 -25.74
CA SER A 431 -1.89 -21.01 -24.73
C SER A 431 -0.74 -20.72 -23.78
N GLN A 432 0.34 -20.06 -24.23
CA GLN A 432 1.42 -19.65 -23.34
C GLN A 432 1.02 -18.50 -22.42
N MET A 433 0.32 -17.49 -22.92
CA MET A 433 -0.24 -16.40 -22.09
C MET A 433 -1.14 -16.95 -20.97
N GLN A 434 -2.02 -17.91 -21.30
CA GLN A 434 -2.91 -18.55 -20.32
C GLN A 434 -2.13 -19.30 -19.23
N ARG A 435 -1.09 -20.06 -19.61
CA ARG A 435 -0.20 -20.74 -18.64
C ARG A 435 0.49 -19.76 -17.70
N TYR A 436 0.89 -18.59 -18.20
CA TYR A 436 1.45 -17.54 -17.36
C TYR A 436 0.41 -17.01 -16.35
N SER A 437 -0.82 -16.76 -16.80
CA SER A 437 -1.91 -16.33 -15.90
C SER A 437 -2.18 -17.36 -14.81
N GLU A 438 -2.33 -18.63 -15.16
CA GLU A 438 -2.56 -19.71 -14.17
C GLU A 438 -1.44 -19.82 -13.13
N ASN A 439 -0.19 -19.60 -13.55
CA ASN A 439 0.96 -19.62 -12.65
C ASN A 439 1.00 -18.39 -11.72
N GLU A 440 0.60 -17.21 -12.22
CA GLU A 440 0.46 -16.02 -11.38
C GLU A 440 -0.69 -16.15 -10.37
N ASP A 441 -1.84 -16.69 -10.80
CA ASP A 441 -3.01 -16.90 -9.93
C ASP A 441 -2.68 -17.88 -8.80
N LYS A 442 -2.00 -19.00 -9.09
CA LYS A 442 -1.52 -19.95 -8.07
C LYS A 442 -0.58 -19.29 -7.05
N LYS A 443 0.33 -18.43 -7.49
CA LYS A 443 1.22 -17.67 -6.60
C LYS A 443 0.43 -16.71 -5.71
N LEU A 444 -0.59 -16.05 -6.26
CA LEU A 444 -1.44 -15.12 -5.53
C LEU A 444 -2.32 -15.82 -4.49
N GLU A 445 -2.93 -16.97 -4.82
CA GLU A 445 -3.71 -17.78 -3.89
C GLU A 445 -2.87 -18.23 -2.69
N LEU A 446 -1.65 -18.72 -2.93
CA LEU A 446 -0.68 -19.05 -1.89
C LEU A 446 -0.37 -17.85 -0.98
N THR A 447 -0.30 -16.64 -1.54
CA THR A 447 0.00 -15.42 -0.81
C THR A 447 -1.20 -14.94 0.03
N ASN A 448 -2.41 -14.95 -0.55
CA ASN A 448 -3.64 -14.55 0.12
C ASN A 448 -4.03 -15.52 1.24
N SER A 449 -3.85 -16.83 1.04
CA SER A 449 -4.09 -17.83 2.10
C SER A 449 -3.25 -17.54 3.35
N ARG A 450 -1.98 -17.16 3.15
CA ARG A 450 -1.08 -16.77 4.25
C ARG A 450 -1.51 -15.46 4.92
N ALA A 451 -2.03 -14.50 4.16
CA ALA A 451 -2.53 -13.23 4.70
C ALA A 451 -3.84 -13.38 5.49
N LEU A 452 -4.77 -14.19 5.00
CA LEU A 452 -6.06 -14.43 5.66
C LEU A 452 -5.89 -15.22 6.99
N GLU A 453 -4.93 -16.16 7.02
CA GLU A 453 -4.52 -16.83 8.25
C GLU A 453 -3.94 -15.86 9.28
N ARG A 454 -3.26 -14.80 8.83
CA ARG A 454 -2.71 -13.73 9.68
C ARG A 454 -3.82 -12.84 10.27
N GLU A 455 -4.74 -12.32 9.45
CA GLU A 455 -5.86 -11.49 9.94
C GLU A 455 -6.78 -12.25 10.91
N ARG A 456 -7.11 -13.50 10.60
CA ARG A 456 -7.91 -14.35 11.49
C ARG A 456 -7.22 -14.54 12.85
N ARG A 457 -5.89 -14.65 12.88
CA ARG A 457 -5.13 -14.69 14.14
C ARG A 457 -5.25 -13.37 14.90
N GLU A 458 -5.17 -12.21 14.24
CA GLU A 458 -5.28 -10.90 14.89
C GLU A 458 -6.66 -10.63 15.53
N GLU A 459 -7.76 -10.95 14.84
CA GLU A 459 -9.12 -10.75 15.37
C GLU A 459 -9.42 -11.58 16.63
N LEU A 460 -8.98 -12.85 16.63
CA LEU A 460 -9.06 -13.73 17.80
C LEU A 460 -8.24 -13.20 19.00
N SER A 461 -7.27 -12.29 18.77
CA SER A 461 -6.43 -11.73 19.84
C SER A 461 -7.15 -10.64 20.60
N LYS A 462 -7.91 -9.83 19.85
CA LYS A 462 -8.66 -8.68 20.36
C LYS A 462 -9.88 -9.11 21.17
N ARG A 463 -10.51 -10.25 20.83
CA ARG A 463 -11.61 -10.81 21.63
C ARG A 463 -11.14 -11.29 23.01
N ASN A 464 -10.03 -12.01 23.08
CA ASN A 464 -9.51 -12.57 24.33
C ASN A 464 -8.96 -11.52 25.31
N SER A 465 -8.78 -10.27 24.87
CA SER A 465 -8.33 -9.17 25.74
C SER A 465 -9.50 -8.39 26.37
N ALA A 466 -10.73 -8.55 25.87
CA ALA A 466 -11.93 -7.90 26.41
C ALA A 466 -12.56 -8.64 27.60
N GLU A 467 -12.36 -9.96 27.72
CA GLU A 467 -12.92 -10.79 28.80
C GLU A 467 -12.07 -10.81 30.09
N VAL A 468 -10.90 -10.16 30.12
CA VAL A 468 -9.95 -10.24 31.26
C VAL A 468 -10.16 -9.14 32.31
N ILE A 469 -11.21 -8.32 32.20
CA ILE A 469 -11.55 -7.27 33.18
C ILE A 469 -12.64 -7.77 34.15
N SER A 470 -12.37 -8.84 34.89
CA SER A 470 -13.05 -9.10 36.16
C SER A 470 -12.28 -10.13 37.01
N GLU A 471 -11.91 -9.69 38.21
CA GLU A 471 -11.62 -10.44 39.45
C GLU A 471 -10.15 -10.66 39.92
N ASP A 472 -10.05 -10.59 41.26
CA ASP A 472 -8.96 -10.27 42.21
C ASP A 472 -8.13 -11.53 42.62
N PRO A 473 -6.89 -11.42 43.14
CA PRO A 473 -5.96 -12.56 43.23
C PRO A 473 -5.91 -13.21 44.62
N GLY A 474 -5.90 -14.55 44.66
CA GLY A 474 -5.64 -15.31 45.90
C GLY A 474 -5.26 -16.78 45.71
N THR A 475 -4.02 -17.08 46.13
CA THR A 475 -3.41 -18.40 46.50
C THR A 475 -3.11 -19.45 45.41
N VAL A 476 -1.88 -19.98 45.52
CA VAL A 476 -1.24 -20.98 44.64
C VAL A 476 -1.27 -22.36 45.33
N GLU A 477 -1.71 -23.41 44.62
CA GLU A 477 -1.15 -24.77 44.75
C GLU A 477 -1.54 -25.72 43.58
N GLU A 478 -0.52 -26.47 43.12
CA GLU A 478 -0.38 -27.72 42.35
C GLU A 478 -1.24 -28.13 41.12
N VAL A 479 -0.53 -28.73 40.13
CA VAL A 479 -0.97 -29.12 38.77
C VAL A 479 -1.10 -30.65 38.64
N PRO A 480 -2.10 -31.17 37.89
CA PRO A 480 -1.76 -32.12 36.82
C PRO A 480 -2.49 -31.88 35.49
N ALA A 481 -1.83 -32.33 34.42
CA ALA A 481 -2.03 -31.94 33.03
C ALA A 481 -3.03 -32.79 32.23
N ALA A 482 -3.75 -32.11 31.32
CA ALA A 482 -3.87 -32.38 29.87
C ALA A 482 -5.32 -32.19 29.37
N GLU A 483 -5.57 -31.08 28.66
CA GLU A 483 -6.13 -31.07 27.30
C GLU A 483 -6.30 -29.61 26.81
N ARG A 484 -5.70 -29.35 25.63
CA ARG A 484 -5.98 -28.28 24.65
C ARG A 484 -6.24 -26.85 25.17
N GLU A 485 -5.24 -25.98 25.02
CA GLU A 485 -5.36 -24.63 24.43
C GLU A 485 -3.99 -23.93 24.44
N TYR A 486 -3.41 -23.65 23.27
CA TYR A 486 -2.29 -22.71 23.20
C TYR A 486 -2.79 -21.35 22.76
N LYS A 487 -2.90 -20.46 23.76
CA LYS A 487 -2.96 -19.00 23.61
C LYS A 487 -1.69 -18.48 22.92
N LYS A 488 -1.90 -17.38 22.21
CA LYS A 488 -0.94 -16.56 21.44
C LYS A 488 0.29 -16.11 22.21
N VAL A 489 1.40 -15.94 21.49
CA VAL A 489 2.47 -15.00 21.82
C VAL A 489 2.67 -14.02 20.66
N ASN A 490 2.87 -12.77 21.05
CA ASN A 490 2.97 -11.53 20.27
C ASN A 490 4.14 -11.47 19.30
N ASP A 491 3.90 -10.73 18.22
CA ASP A 491 4.83 -10.33 17.16
C ASP A 491 5.54 -9.01 17.52
N SER A 492 6.29 -9.00 18.63
CA SER A 492 7.21 -7.93 19.00
C SER A 492 8.32 -8.52 19.84
N ALA A 493 9.57 -8.19 19.53
CA ALA A 493 10.70 -8.65 20.33
C ALA A 493 10.43 -8.37 21.82
N THR A 494 10.42 -9.40 22.66
CA THR A 494 10.12 -9.25 24.08
C THR A 494 11.24 -8.48 24.78
N LYS A 495 10.99 -7.98 25.99
CA LYS A 495 12.02 -7.31 26.81
C LYS A 495 13.26 -8.18 26.99
N GLU A 496 13.09 -9.51 26.99
CA GLU A 496 14.17 -10.49 27.06
C GLU A 496 15.00 -10.57 25.77
N GLU A 497 14.39 -10.38 24.59
CA GLU A 497 15.06 -10.39 23.28
C GLU A 497 15.81 -9.07 23.01
N ILE A 498 15.28 -7.96 23.50
CA ILE A 498 15.98 -6.66 23.53
C ILE A 498 17.12 -6.70 24.56
N ALA A 499 16.94 -7.37 25.70
CA ALA A 499 18.00 -7.61 26.67
C ALA A 499 19.11 -8.49 26.07
N LEU A 500 18.78 -9.44 25.19
CA LEU A 500 19.74 -10.28 24.49
C LEU A 500 20.59 -9.50 23.48
N PHE A 501 19.97 -8.63 22.69
CA PHE A 501 20.65 -7.75 21.74
C PHE A 501 21.56 -6.74 22.47
N ALA A 502 21.06 -6.17 23.58
CA ALA A 502 21.84 -5.32 24.47
C ALA A 502 22.97 -6.09 25.18
N TYR A 503 22.78 -7.37 25.51
CA TYR A 503 23.79 -8.23 26.14
C TYR A 503 24.94 -8.56 25.18
N ALA A 504 24.63 -8.92 23.93
CA ALA A 504 25.61 -9.12 22.86
C ALA A 504 26.43 -7.86 22.56
N LEU A 505 25.81 -6.68 22.58
CA LEU A 505 26.49 -5.38 22.48
C LEU A 505 27.31 -5.04 23.74
N SER A 506 26.82 -5.39 24.94
CA SER A 506 27.48 -5.09 26.22
C SER A 506 28.73 -5.94 26.48
N LEU A 507 28.79 -7.16 25.93
CA LEU A 507 29.98 -8.02 25.95
C LEU A 507 31.10 -7.48 25.05
N GLY A 508 30.78 -6.57 24.13
CA GLY A 508 31.73 -5.83 23.28
C GLY A 508 32.25 -4.54 23.92
N SER A 509 32.69 -4.58 25.18
CA SER A 509 33.32 -3.43 25.87
C SER A 509 34.66 -2.98 25.28
N ALA A 510 35.00 -3.43 24.06
CA ALA A 510 36.18 -2.99 23.30
C ALA A 510 35.86 -1.91 22.24
N LEU A 511 34.60 -1.46 22.08
CA LEU A 511 34.26 -0.46 21.05
C LEU A 511 33.48 0.73 21.62
N SER A 512 34.07 1.36 22.64
CA SER A 512 33.80 2.78 22.93
C SER A 512 34.51 3.64 21.87
N ASP A 513 33.96 3.67 20.66
CA ASP A 513 34.03 4.80 19.71
C ASP A 513 33.66 4.33 18.30
N LYS A 514 32.36 4.21 18.05
CA LYS A 514 31.67 4.64 16.82
C LYS A 514 30.18 4.30 16.92
N LYS A 515 29.36 5.36 16.91
CA LYS A 515 27.88 5.35 16.89
C LYS A 515 27.36 4.45 15.77
N ILE A 516 26.69 3.33 16.07
CA ILE A 516 25.92 2.59 15.05
C ILE A 516 24.49 2.21 15.48
N VAL A 517 24.10 2.15 16.76
CA VAL A 517 22.68 1.90 17.12
C VAL A 517 22.32 2.62 18.43
N GLU A 518 21.24 3.40 18.46
CA GLU A 518 20.68 3.99 19.69
C GLU A 518 19.69 3.02 20.36
N LYS A 519 19.52 3.15 21.69
CA LYS A 519 18.66 2.28 22.52
C LYS A 519 17.17 2.26 22.11
N THR A 520 16.78 3.11 21.17
CA THR A 520 15.41 3.28 20.67
C THR A 520 15.21 2.75 19.25
N ASP A 521 16.25 2.18 18.64
CA ASP A 521 16.15 1.63 17.30
C ASP A 521 15.35 0.32 17.30
N ILE A 522 14.31 0.27 16.47
CA ILE A 522 13.42 -0.89 16.28
C ILE A 522 13.93 -1.67 15.08
N ILE A 523 14.56 -2.83 15.32
CA ILE A 523 15.07 -3.71 14.27
C ILE A 523 13.96 -4.65 13.80
N ARG A 524 13.81 -4.77 12.48
CA ARG A 524 12.79 -5.55 11.77
C ARG A 524 13.45 -6.75 11.04
N PRO A 525 12.69 -7.81 10.73
CA PRO A 525 13.20 -8.94 9.94
C PRO A 525 13.78 -8.57 8.56
N ASP A 526 13.34 -7.45 7.96
CA ASP A 526 13.85 -6.96 6.67
C ASP A 526 15.15 -6.14 6.78
N ASP A 527 15.60 -5.81 8.00
CA ASP A 527 16.89 -5.15 8.25
C ASP A 527 18.07 -6.14 8.17
N PHE A 528 17.77 -7.42 7.91
CA PHE A 528 18.71 -8.50 7.64
C PHE A 528 19.03 -8.65 6.14
N ASN A 529 19.38 -7.55 5.50
CA ASN A 529 20.04 -7.57 4.20
C ASN A 529 21.53 -7.93 4.38
N GLY A 530 22.10 -8.61 3.38
CA GLY A 530 23.25 -9.52 3.50
C GLY A 530 24.58 -8.98 4.07
N ASP A 531 24.69 -7.69 4.41
CA ASP A 531 25.89 -7.12 5.05
C ASP A 531 25.78 -7.08 6.59
N THR A 532 24.56 -6.92 7.15
CA THR A 532 24.30 -7.01 8.60
C THR A 532 24.56 -8.42 9.13
N ILE A 533 24.15 -9.44 8.37
CA ILE A 533 24.42 -10.85 8.69
C ILE A 533 25.93 -11.16 8.64
N LYS A 534 26.64 -10.63 7.64
CA LYS A 534 28.11 -10.81 7.54
C LYS A 534 28.82 -10.20 8.75
N GLU A 535 28.38 -9.03 9.21
CA GLU A 535 28.99 -8.37 10.36
C GLU A 535 28.64 -9.08 11.69
N LEU A 536 27.41 -9.57 11.86
CA LEU A 536 27.03 -10.40 13.01
C LEU A 536 27.83 -11.71 13.06
N VAL A 537 27.98 -12.39 11.92
CA VAL A 537 28.83 -13.59 11.79
C VAL A 537 30.29 -13.24 12.11
N ARG A 538 30.81 -12.12 11.61
CA ARG A 538 32.18 -11.65 11.91
C ARG A 538 32.39 -11.35 13.40
N ILE A 539 31.43 -10.69 14.06
CA ILE A 539 31.48 -10.38 15.51
C ILE A 539 31.46 -11.67 16.33
N PHE A 540 30.59 -12.61 15.97
CA PHE A 540 30.52 -13.92 16.61
C PHE A 540 31.82 -14.72 16.44
N LEU A 541 32.39 -14.71 15.23
CA LEU A 541 33.68 -15.37 14.93
C LEU A 541 34.86 -14.76 15.71
N ASN A 542 34.86 -13.44 15.94
CA ASN A 542 35.89 -12.78 16.75
C ASN A 542 35.82 -13.14 18.25
N ILE A 543 34.61 -13.35 18.79
CA ILE A 543 34.43 -13.82 20.18
C ILE A 543 34.94 -15.27 20.31
N PHE A 544 34.75 -16.10 19.28
CA PHE A 544 35.24 -17.47 19.22
C PHE A 544 36.78 -17.57 19.12
N ASP A 545 37.42 -16.78 18.24
CA ASP A 545 38.88 -16.75 18.09
C ASP A 545 39.60 -16.29 19.39
N GLY A 546 38.87 -15.64 20.33
CA GLY A 546 39.36 -15.26 21.67
C GLY A 546 39.55 -16.40 22.67
N LYS A 547 39.29 -17.67 22.31
CA LYS A 547 39.46 -18.88 23.15
C LYS A 547 38.78 -18.82 24.53
N ASN A 548 37.68 -18.08 24.66
CA ASN A 548 36.96 -17.97 25.93
C ASN A 548 35.85 -19.05 26.02
N GLU A 549 36.26 -20.30 26.27
CA GLU A 549 35.40 -21.49 26.29
C GLU A 549 34.20 -21.36 27.25
N THR A 550 34.36 -20.61 28.35
CA THR A 550 33.30 -20.38 29.34
C THR A 550 32.19 -19.47 28.81
N LEU A 551 32.55 -18.48 28.00
CA LEU A 551 31.58 -17.59 27.35
C LEU A 551 30.84 -18.33 26.23
N PHE A 552 31.56 -19.21 25.53
CA PHE A 552 31.01 -20.06 24.48
C PHE A 552 29.97 -21.07 25.01
N ALA A 553 30.27 -21.79 26.11
CA ALA A 553 29.34 -22.75 26.70
C ALA A 553 28.02 -22.09 27.17
N LYS A 554 28.11 -20.88 27.74
CA LYS A 554 26.94 -20.10 28.16
C LYS A 554 26.10 -19.64 26.97
N MET A 555 26.74 -19.21 25.88
CA MET A 555 26.03 -18.85 24.65
C MET A 555 25.33 -20.06 24.04
N SER A 556 26.00 -21.22 23.95
CA SER A 556 25.42 -22.43 23.36
C SER A 556 24.21 -22.96 24.14
N ASP A 557 24.28 -23.01 25.48
CA ASP A 557 23.14 -23.42 26.31
C ASP A 557 21.95 -22.45 26.14
N TYR A 558 22.25 -21.16 26.06
CA TYR A 558 21.24 -20.12 25.88
C TYR A 558 20.55 -20.18 24.50
N PHE A 559 21.32 -20.32 23.41
CA PHE A 559 20.77 -20.44 22.04
C PHE A 559 19.93 -21.70 21.85
N SER A 560 20.28 -22.82 22.50
CA SER A 560 19.54 -24.08 22.41
C SER A 560 18.12 -24.05 22.99
N ARG A 561 17.78 -22.99 23.73
CA ARG A 561 16.48 -22.80 24.40
C ARG A 561 15.62 -21.73 23.73
N LEU A 562 16.09 -21.19 22.61
CA LEU A 562 15.47 -20.05 21.93
C LEU A 562 14.88 -20.46 20.58
N THR A 563 13.78 -19.82 20.24
CA THR A 563 13.18 -19.89 18.90
C THR A 563 13.15 -18.50 18.28
N ILE A 564 13.67 -18.35 17.09
CA ILE A 564 13.61 -17.13 16.28
C ILE A 564 12.52 -17.34 15.23
N ASN A 565 11.46 -16.53 15.26
CA ASN A 565 10.32 -16.63 14.36
C ASN A 565 9.70 -18.05 14.30
N GLY A 566 9.63 -18.73 15.44
CA GLY A 566 9.09 -20.08 15.55
C GLY A 566 10.00 -21.20 15.02
N MET A 567 11.23 -20.88 14.58
CA MET A 567 12.27 -21.87 14.28
C MET A 567 13.33 -21.88 15.38
N PRO A 568 13.94 -23.02 15.73
CA PRO A 568 15.05 -23.06 16.68
C PRO A 568 16.18 -22.11 16.27
N ALA A 569 16.72 -21.34 17.22
CA ALA A 569 17.70 -20.31 16.93
C ALA A 569 18.98 -20.88 16.28
N GLU A 570 19.33 -22.12 16.59
CA GLU A 570 20.44 -22.84 15.95
C GLU A 570 20.20 -23.12 14.46
N ASP A 571 18.96 -23.37 14.03
CA ASP A 571 18.61 -23.64 12.63
C ASP A 571 18.75 -22.38 11.77
N VAL A 572 18.46 -21.22 12.35
CA VAL A 572 18.64 -19.92 11.69
C VAL A 572 20.13 -19.63 11.51
N MET A 573 20.95 -19.94 12.52
CA MET A 573 22.40 -19.75 12.47
C MET A 573 23.09 -20.71 11.49
N LEU A 574 22.65 -21.98 11.43
CA LEU A 574 23.13 -22.96 10.45
C LEU A 574 22.97 -22.46 9.01
N ARG A 575 21.78 -21.95 8.68
CA ARG A 575 21.48 -21.40 7.34
C ARG A 575 22.32 -20.17 7.01
N ALA A 576 22.55 -19.30 8.01
CA ALA A 576 23.34 -18.10 7.82
C ALA A 576 24.81 -18.41 7.48
N VAL A 577 25.37 -19.48 8.04
CA VAL A 577 26.76 -19.90 7.77
C VAL A 577 26.90 -20.68 6.46
N GLU A 578 25.89 -21.43 6.03
CA GLU A 578 25.88 -22.05 4.70
C GLU A 578 25.95 -21.03 3.54
N ILE A 579 25.47 -19.80 3.77
CA ILE A 579 25.42 -18.71 2.79
C ILE A 579 26.74 -17.91 2.73
N ALA A 580 27.61 -18.00 3.73
CA ALA A 580 28.87 -17.26 3.77
C ALA A 580 29.97 -17.95 2.91
N ASP A 581 30.38 -17.29 1.83
CA ASP A 581 31.18 -17.87 0.73
C ASP A 581 32.67 -18.16 1.07
N LYS A 582 33.20 -19.12 0.30
CA LYS A 582 34.50 -19.81 0.37
C LYS A 582 35.69 -18.89 0.07
N SER A 583 36.20 -18.16 1.07
CA SER A 583 37.55 -17.58 1.02
C SER A 583 38.56 -18.46 1.76
N SER A 584 39.76 -18.60 1.20
CA SER A 584 40.68 -19.75 1.27
C SER A 584 41.43 -20.01 2.60
N ASN A 585 40.86 -19.59 3.73
CA ASN A 585 41.25 -20.06 5.07
C ASN A 585 40.02 -20.35 5.97
N VAL A 586 38.82 -20.33 5.37
CA VAL A 586 37.53 -20.45 6.05
C VAL A 586 36.95 -21.86 5.97
N THR A 587 37.39 -22.73 5.05
CA THR A 587 36.80 -24.07 4.88
C THR A 587 37.00 -24.96 6.11
N VAL A 588 38.21 -25.02 6.69
CA VAL A 588 38.46 -25.76 7.94
C VAL A 588 37.65 -25.17 9.11
N LYS A 589 37.50 -23.84 9.18
CA LYS A 589 36.72 -23.16 10.23
C LYS A 589 35.20 -23.33 10.06
N ARG A 590 34.70 -23.41 8.82
CA ARG A 590 33.31 -23.69 8.45
C ARG A 590 32.95 -25.13 8.81
N ASP A 591 33.80 -26.08 8.45
CA ASP A 591 33.50 -27.50 8.64
C ASP A 591 33.57 -27.86 10.14
N MET A 592 34.54 -27.32 10.89
CA MET A 592 34.56 -27.39 12.37
C MET A 592 33.31 -26.77 13.01
N TYR A 593 32.79 -25.68 12.46
CA TYR A 593 31.60 -24.98 12.96
C TYR A 593 30.30 -25.75 12.66
N LEU A 594 30.15 -26.26 11.44
CA LEU A 594 29.03 -27.12 11.05
C LEU A 594 29.03 -28.42 11.87
N ALA A 595 30.19 -29.04 12.08
CA ALA A 595 30.32 -30.20 12.94
C ALA A 595 29.88 -29.91 14.39
N LEU A 596 30.17 -28.72 14.92
CA LEU A 596 29.79 -28.32 16.28
C LEU A 596 28.28 -28.06 16.43
N LEU A 597 27.66 -27.39 15.46
CA LEU A 597 26.21 -27.17 15.46
C LEU A 597 25.43 -28.48 15.27
N PHE A 598 25.92 -29.38 14.42
CA PHE A 598 25.35 -30.72 14.32
C PHE A 598 25.50 -31.52 15.62
N LYS A 599 26.59 -31.34 16.39
CA LYS A 599 26.72 -31.95 17.74
C LYS A 599 25.69 -31.42 18.73
N VAL A 600 25.45 -30.11 18.75
CA VAL A 600 24.39 -29.51 19.59
C VAL A 600 23.02 -30.06 19.22
N ARG A 601 22.71 -30.12 17.92
CA ARG A 601 21.46 -30.68 17.42
C ARG A 601 21.30 -32.16 17.76
N THR A 602 22.38 -32.92 17.67
CA THR A 602 22.44 -34.34 18.05
C THR A 602 22.11 -34.52 19.53
N SER A 603 22.68 -33.70 20.42
CA SER A 603 22.41 -33.76 21.87
C SER A 603 20.95 -33.42 22.23
N ILE A 604 20.31 -32.52 21.48
CA ILE A 604 18.87 -32.21 21.64
C ILE A 604 18.02 -33.41 21.23
N ILE A 605 18.35 -34.04 20.09
CA ILE A 605 17.65 -35.23 19.61
C ILE A 605 17.80 -36.40 20.58
N GLU A 606 18.99 -36.60 21.15
CA GLU A 606 19.25 -37.65 22.14
C GLU A 606 18.40 -37.47 23.41
N ARG A 607 18.21 -36.24 23.87
CA ARG A 607 17.32 -35.94 25.01
C ARG A 607 15.85 -36.19 24.69
N GLU A 608 15.41 -35.86 23.48
CA GLU A 608 14.03 -36.13 23.05
C GLU A 608 13.78 -37.63 22.82
N GLU A 609 14.78 -38.36 22.33
CA GLU A 609 14.74 -39.81 22.19
C GLU A 609 14.66 -40.49 23.56
N GLU A 610 15.43 -40.04 24.55
CA GLU A 610 15.34 -40.52 25.94
C GLU A 610 13.93 -40.26 26.52
N ARG A 611 13.38 -39.08 26.29
CA ARG A 611 12.00 -38.73 26.67
C ARG A 611 10.98 -39.68 26.04
N LEU A 612 11.11 -39.94 24.72
CA LEU A 612 10.21 -40.83 23.99
C LEU A 612 10.38 -42.30 24.38
N MET A 613 11.60 -42.76 24.70
CA MET A 613 11.83 -44.12 25.22
C MET A 613 11.16 -44.31 26.59
N ASN A 614 11.22 -43.30 27.46
CA ASN A 614 10.51 -43.30 28.74
C ASN A 614 8.98 -43.33 28.55
N MET A 615 8.44 -42.54 27.62
CA MET A 615 7.01 -42.57 27.26
C MET A 615 6.59 -43.92 26.65
N ARG A 616 7.45 -44.51 25.81
CA ARG A 616 7.22 -45.82 25.19
C ARG A 616 7.11 -46.94 26.23
N ALA A 617 7.92 -46.89 27.29
CA ALA A 617 7.90 -47.87 28.37
C ALA A 617 6.54 -47.92 29.10
N ALA A 618 5.83 -46.78 29.12
CA ALA A 618 4.50 -46.64 29.73
C ALA A 618 3.32 -46.83 28.74
N ALA A 619 3.59 -46.97 27.44
CA ALA A 619 2.56 -46.99 26.39
C ALA A 619 2.17 -48.42 25.95
N SER A 620 0.92 -48.60 25.49
CA SER A 620 0.41 -49.85 24.91
C SER A 620 -0.43 -49.61 23.65
N GLY A 621 -0.65 -50.65 22.85
CA GLY A 621 -1.50 -50.59 21.64
C GLY A 621 -1.00 -49.60 20.57
N GLN A 622 -1.91 -48.81 20.01
CA GLN A 622 -1.61 -47.88 18.91
C GLN A 622 -0.65 -46.75 19.28
N ASP A 623 -0.63 -46.31 20.54
CA ASP A 623 0.26 -45.22 20.96
C ASP A 623 1.70 -45.68 21.08
N LYS A 624 1.92 -46.94 21.46
CA LYS A 624 3.25 -47.56 21.42
C LYS A 624 3.80 -47.62 19.99
N ALA A 625 2.96 -48.01 19.03
CA ALA A 625 3.34 -48.07 17.61
C ALA A 625 3.67 -46.68 17.02
N LYS A 626 2.97 -45.62 17.45
CA LYS A 626 3.28 -44.23 17.05
C LYS A 626 4.62 -43.76 17.63
N ILE A 627 4.87 -44.04 18.90
CA ILE A 627 6.15 -43.68 19.55
C ILE A 627 7.31 -44.46 18.92
N ASP A 628 7.11 -45.74 18.58
CA ASP A 628 8.08 -46.56 17.85
C ASP A 628 8.45 -45.95 16.48
N GLU A 629 7.47 -45.44 15.74
CA GLU A 629 7.70 -44.77 14.45
C GLU A 629 8.42 -43.41 14.62
N MET A 630 8.10 -42.64 15.68
CA MET A 630 8.79 -41.39 15.99
C MET A 630 10.25 -41.62 16.39
N LEU A 631 10.52 -42.64 17.22
CA LEU A 631 11.88 -43.04 17.61
C LEU A 631 12.70 -43.48 16.38
N ARG A 632 12.08 -44.22 15.44
CA ARG A 632 12.75 -44.62 14.18
C ARG A 632 13.17 -43.40 13.36
N ARG A 633 12.27 -42.43 13.16
CA ARG A 633 12.57 -41.19 12.41
C ARG A 633 13.66 -40.34 13.08
N LEU A 634 13.62 -40.23 14.41
CA LEU A 634 14.66 -39.53 15.15
C LEU A 634 16.02 -40.24 15.04
N SER A 635 16.04 -41.57 15.09
CA SER A 635 17.26 -42.36 14.90
C SER A 635 17.86 -42.17 13.49
N ASP A 636 17.02 -42.21 12.45
CA ASP A 636 17.44 -41.98 11.06
C ASP A 636 18.00 -40.57 10.86
N TYR A 637 17.34 -39.56 11.45
CA TYR A 637 17.79 -38.17 11.37
C TYR A 637 19.08 -37.94 12.18
N LYS A 638 19.19 -38.53 13.37
CA LYS A 638 20.40 -38.52 14.20
C LYS A 638 21.58 -39.17 13.48
N LEU A 639 21.35 -40.30 12.78
CA LEU A 639 22.37 -40.95 11.96
C LEU A 639 22.81 -40.06 10.80
N SER A 640 21.88 -39.37 10.12
CA SER A 640 22.20 -38.39 9.08
C SER A 640 23.07 -37.24 9.61
N LEU A 641 22.78 -36.73 10.81
CA LEU A 641 23.59 -35.68 11.44
C LEU A 641 24.97 -36.18 11.84
N ARG A 642 25.09 -37.40 12.38
CA ARG A 642 26.39 -38.02 12.71
C ARG A 642 27.25 -38.29 11.48
N ASN A 643 26.64 -38.71 10.37
CA ASN A 643 27.35 -38.87 9.09
C ASN A 643 27.87 -37.53 8.59
N LYS A 644 27.05 -36.47 8.63
CA LYS A 644 27.49 -35.10 8.30
C LYS A 644 28.60 -34.60 9.21
N ILE A 645 28.60 -34.92 10.50
CA ILE A 645 29.70 -34.61 11.44
C ILE A 645 30.97 -35.37 11.08
N GLY A 646 30.88 -36.59 10.54
CA GLY A 646 32.04 -37.39 10.14
C GLY A 646 32.60 -37.04 8.76
N GLU A 647 31.76 -36.49 7.87
CA GLU A 647 32.15 -35.96 6.55
C GLU A 647 32.87 -34.60 6.64
N LEU A 648 32.61 -33.85 7.71
CA LEU A 648 33.21 -32.55 8.05
C LEU A 648 34.39 -32.71 9.01
#